data_AF-A0A1R3FLQ5-F1
#
_entry.id   AF-A0A1R3FLQ5-F1
#
_cell.length_a   1.000
_cell.length_b   1.000
_cell.length_c   1.000
_cell.angle_alpha   90.00
_cell.angle_beta   90.00
_cell.angle_gamma   90.00
#
_symmetry.space_group_name_H-M   'P 1'
#
loop_
_entity.id
_entity.type
_entity.pdbx_description
1 polymer ?
#
loop_
_entity_poly.entity_id
_entity_poly.type
_entity_poly.pdbx_seq_one_letter_code
_entity_poly.pdbx_strand_id
1 'polypeptide(L)'
;MKMMRKTLLASAMLTLFSVSSYAKTPIDLGVVNEDKLIEMLVRQGLVDQDATDMAKHDALDRYLKNKINSGFKGDAQFGKKALEQRAKILKAIEKGSGIKKASVFALEVGTKRTDKVLALLVDFPDLNWDDNKLTEEHTQMLYKSYNPEHYQELLFSNSGYTGPNGENLISMRQYYQSESGDSYSVAGQAAGWYRASKPASFYGGNSPTTDNDLNAQELVREALNQLAQDPNINLADYDIEDRYDYDGDGNFREPDGVIDHLMVFHASVGEEAGGGVLGPDAIWSHRFNLGRTHVLEGTSSSLPDRFGGQYAAFDYTIQPIDAAAGVCAHEYGHDLGLPDEYDTQYTGKGEPVSYWSIMSSGSWAGQIGGTQPTAFSSWAKHFLQKSIGGRWINDDQISIDDLEENPQVYTLFQTTDNSRPNMIKVDLPEKQIESLKPFEGEYSFHSQKGDDLKNNMTRKLVIPAGDSALLSFKTWYEIEKDYDFARVLINGQAIAGNITSMDDPYNTGLVPAIGGESGGWIDAEFDVSQWAGQEVELSFEYITDGGLAMEGFYLDNLAVVVDGEVTEIDDGESNSTFALNGYKLSNGFHQAQHYYLLQWRSHMDVDEGLANIKRMGQLMSFDPGLIIWYVDESLTDNWVGKHPGEGWLGVVDADQNAMIWENSGEVAQTRYQVRDAAFSLKDHTPMRLVNSDNDVLEDTSLVGNASFSDNQDYTSPQAPDSGRILTEFGLAVDIVNQSDNNEYGVVRLSKVSQHNVAPTANFELNVTGLNVSANNFSSDQDGEITSYLWDFGNGATSDEMSPTWSYKQAGEYTVSLTVVDDKGATDSFSSAVSVESPNALPEASAKYIHLGRWVTMWSTSSDSDGRIVDTEWTLPNGKVKRGRTFTSIFPSYGKHEVTLKIIDDQGGITTKTILVDL
;
A
#
# COMPACT_ATOMS: atom_id res chain seq x y z
N MET A 1 61.72 3.29 -35.68
CA MET A 1 61.63 1.89 -35.18
C MET A 1 60.20 1.74 -34.69
N LYS A 2 59.25 1.33 -35.55
CA LYS A 2 58.77 -0.07 -35.69
C LYS A 2 58.31 -0.64 -34.34
N MET A 3 57.15 -1.25 -34.13
CA MET A 3 56.00 -1.68 -34.95
C MET A 3 55.09 -2.46 -33.97
N MET A 4 53.77 -2.52 -34.22
CA MET A 4 52.85 -3.64 -33.83
C MET A 4 52.51 -3.82 -32.34
N ARG A 5 51.26 -3.97 -31.86
CA ARG A 5 49.93 -4.42 -32.37
C ARG A 5 48.88 -3.92 -31.33
N LYS A 6 47.80 -3.17 -31.64
CA LYS A 6 46.46 -3.61 -32.12
C LYS A 6 46.12 -5.09 -31.87
N THR A 7 45.32 -5.40 -30.84
CA THR A 7 44.13 -6.32 -30.86
C THR A 7 43.55 -6.52 -29.45
N LEU A 8 42.22 -6.71 -29.37
CA LEU A 8 41.37 -7.06 -28.21
C LEU A 8 40.78 -5.92 -27.35
N LEU A 9 39.88 -5.13 -27.94
CA LEU A 9 38.64 -4.66 -27.29
C LEU A 9 37.61 -4.43 -28.40
N ALA A 10 37.32 -5.54 -29.08
CA ALA A 10 36.29 -5.71 -30.10
C ALA A 10 35.84 -7.17 -29.99
N SER A 11 35.27 -7.53 -28.83
CA SER A 11 34.66 -8.82 -28.52
C SER A 11 33.87 -8.71 -27.21
N ALA A 12 32.84 -7.87 -27.23
CA ALA A 12 31.67 -7.97 -26.33
C ALA A 12 30.37 -7.60 -27.08
N MET A 13 30.42 -7.51 -28.41
CA MET A 13 29.27 -7.59 -29.30
C MET A 13 29.24 -9.00 -29.89
N LEU A 14 28.04 -9.60 -29.90
CA LEU A 14 27.72 -10.98 -30.31
C LEU A 14 28.19 -12.07 -29.34
N THR A 15 27.31 -12.47 -28.41
CA THR A 15 26.63 -13.78 -28.42
C THR A 15 25.77 -13.94 -27.17
N LEU A 16 24.48 -13.65 -27.27
CA LEU A 16 23.41 -14.31 -26.52
C LEU A 16 22.21 -14.43 -27.48
N PHE A 17 22.37 -15.28 -28.50
CA PHE A 17 21.25 -15.82 -29.27
C PHE A 17 20.90 -17.18 -28.67
N SER A 18 19.85 -17.22 -27.85
CA SER A 18 18.98 -18.39 -27.74
C SER A 18 17.64 -18.03 -27.11
N VAL A 19 16.63 -17.94 -27.98
CA VAL A 19 15.25 -18.44 -27.83
C VAL A 19 14.36 -17.87 -26.70
N SER A 20 13.47 -16.97 -27.13
CA SER A 20 12.10 -16.67 -26.65
C SER A 20 11.84 -16.53 -25.15
N SER A 21 11.76 -15.28 -24.69
CA SER A 21 10.68 -14.86 -23.79
C SER A 21 9.89 -13.76 -24.49
N TYR A 22 8.80 -14.14 -25.15
CA TYR A 22 7.79 -13.18 -25.58
C TYR A 22 7.23 -12.53 -24.31
N ALA A 23 7.39 -11.21 -24.16
CA ALA A 23 6.73 -10.46 -23.10
C ALA A 23 5.21 -10.55 -23.35
N LYS A 24 4.46 -10.98 -22.34
CA LYS A 24 3.01 -11.15 -22.40
C LYS A 24 2.34 -9.77 -22.29
N THR A 25 1.35 -9.47 -23.12
CA THR A 25 0.64 -8.19 -23.12
C THR A 25 -0.35 -8.09 -21.95
N PRO A 26 -0.53 -6.89 -21.35
CA PRO A 26 -1.52 -6.63 -20.31
C PRO A 26 -2.95 -6.55 -20.88
N ILE A 27 -3.93 -6.46 -19.98
CA ILE A 27 -5.34 -6.30 -20.28
C ILE A 27 -5.81 -5.12 -19.43
N ASP A 28 -6.24 -4.03 -20.07
CA ASP A 28 -6.85 -2.88 -19.39
C ASP A 28 -8.34 -3.15 -19.18
N LEU A 29 -8.76 -3.10 -17.93
CA LEU A 29 -10.12 -3.42 -17.51
C LEU A 29 -11.02 -2.17 -17.44
N GLY A 30 -10.44 -0.97 -17.32
CA GLY A 30 -11.17 0.30 -17.29
C GLY A 30 -11.84 0.61 -18.61
N VAL A 31 -11.30 0.04 -19.69
CA VAL A 31 -11.86 0.12 -21.05
C VAL A 31 -12.88 -0.98 -21.38
N VAL A 32 -13.29 -1.84 -20.43
CA VAL A 32 -14.24 -2.92 -20.70
C VAL A 32 -15.67 -2.41 -20.94
N ASN A 33 -16.25 -2.85 -22.06
CA ASN A 33 -17.68 -2.73 -22.30
C ASN A 33 -18.38 -4.07 -21.97
N GLU A 34 -18.86 -4.18 -20.73
CA GLU A 34 -19.49 -5.39 -20.19
C GLU A 34 -20.66 -5.89 -21.07
N ASP A 35 -21.53 -4.99 -21.51
CA ASP A 35 -22.68 -5.32 -22.36
C ASP A 35 -22.21 -5.97 -23.68
N LYS A 36 -21.17 -5.41 -24.31
CA LYS A 36 -20.61 -5.93 -25.57
C LYS A 36 -19.84 -7.24 -25.41
N LEU A 37 -19.14 -7.42 -24.29
CA LEU A 37 -18.53 -8.71 -23.97
C LEU A 37 -19.59 -9.80 -23.76
N ILE A 38 -20.67 -9.51 -23.04
CA ILE A 38 -21.80 -10.45 -22.89
C ILE A 38 -22.39 -10.82 -24.26
N GLU A 39 -22.64 -9.84 -25.13
CA GLU A 39 -23.10 -10.10 -26.51
C GLU A 39 -22.13 -11.00 -27.27
N MET A 40 -20.82 -10.77 -27.16
CA MET A 40 -19.79 -11.63 -27.76
C MET A 40 -19.84 -13.07 -27.23
N LEU A 41 -19.90 -13.25 -25.90
CA LEU A 41 -19.97 -14.57 -25.27
C LEU A 41 -21.20 -15.36 -25.71
N VAL A 42 -22.35 -14.68 -25.87
CA VAL A 42 -23.58 -15.27 -26.42
C VAL A 42 -23.40 -15.65 -27.89
N ARG A 43 -22.82 -14.78 -28.73
CA ARG A 43 -22.55 -15.09 -30.15
C ARG A 43 -21.60 -16.27 -30.33
N GLN A 44 -20.63 -16.44 -29.43
CA GLN A 44 -19.72 -17.59 -29.42
C GLN A 44 -20.37 -18.89 -28.92
N GLY A 45 -21.57 -18.82 -28.35
CA GLY A 45 -22.24 -19.97 -27.71
C GLY A 45 -21.60 -20.40 -26.39
N LEU A 46 -20.81 -19.54 -25.76
CA LEU A 46 -20.26 -19.75 -24.41
C LEU A 46 -21.31 -19.51 -23.33
N VAL A 47 -22.34 -18.73 -23.66
CA VAL A 47 -23.54 -18.50 -22.85
C VAL A 47 -24.77 -18.69 -23.73
N ASP A 48 -25.81 -19.31 -23.20
CA ASP A 48 -27.08 -19.46 -23.91
C ASP A 48 -27.72 -18.08 -24.15
N GLN A 49 -28.29 -17.86 -25.33
CA GLN A 49 -29.00 -16.61 -25.66
C GLN A 49 -30.18 -16.38 -24.71
N ASP A 50 -30.83 -17.46 -24.28
CA ASP A 50 -31.96 -17.44 -23.36
C ASP A 50 -31.53 -17.54 -21.87
N ALA A 51 -30.22 -17.44 -21.57
CA ALA A 51 -29.73 -17.40 -20.20
C ALA A 51 -30.22 -16.13 -19.48
N THR A 52 -30.42 -16.24 -18.17
CA THR A 52 -30.71 -15.07 -17.33
C THR A 52 -29.52 -14.10 -17.36
N ASP A 53 -29.78 -12.82 -17.15
CA ASP A 53 -28.76 -11.77 -17.05
C ASP A 53 -27.76 -12.07 -15.94
N MET A 54 -28.20 -12.66 -14.83
CA MET A 54 -27.28 -13.16 -13.79
C MET A 54 -26.32 -14.22 -14.35
N ALA A 55 -26.82 -15.20 -15.10
CA ALA A 55 -25.97 -16.23 -15.70
C ALA A 55 -25.02 -15.66 -16.78
N LYS A 56 -25.43 -14.59 -17.47
CA LYS A 56 -24.59 -13.84 -18.42
C LYS A 56 -23.47 -13.07 -17.70
N HIS A 57 -23.78 -12.36 -16.61
CA HIS A 57 -22.77 -11.67 -15.80
C HIS A 57 -21.82 -12.65 -15.11
N ASP A 58 -22.32 -13.76 -14.56
CA ASP A 58 -21.47 -14.84 -14.03
C ASP A 58 -20.49 -15.39 -15.08
N ALA A 59 -20.91 -15.41 -16.35
CA ALA A 59 -20.05 -15.83 -17.45
C ALA A 59 -19.03 -14.77 -17.85
N LEU A 60 -19.43 -13.49 -17.83
CA LEU A 60 -18.52 -12.35 -17.98
C LEU A 60 -17.46 -12.36 -16.88
N ASP A 61 -17.84 -12.52 -15.62
CA ASP A 61 -16.92 -12.57 -14.48
C ASP A 61 -15.94 -13.73 -14.62
N ARG A 62 -16.42 -14.92 -15.04
CA ARG A 62 -15.54 -16.06 -15.33
C ARG A 62 -14.59 -15.77 -16.49
N TYR A 63 -15.07 -15.10 -17.53
CA TYR A 63 -14.28 -14.73 -18.70
C TYR A 63 -13.14 -13.76 -18.30
N LEU A 64 -13.48 -12.65 -17.64
CA LEU A 64 -12.52 -11.66 -17.14
C LEU A 64 -11.54 -12.27 -16.13
N LYS A 65 -12.03 -13.09 -15.20
CA LYS A 65 -11.19 -13.79 -14.22
C LYS A 65 -10.21 -14.77 -14.86
N ASN A 66 -10.60 -15.45 -15.94
CA ASN A 66 -9.69 -16.33 -16.67
C ASN A 66 -8.61 -15.53 -17.39
N LYS A 67 -8.98 -14.41 -18.04
CA LYS A 67 -8.06 -13.47 -18.67
C LYS A 67 -7.01 -12.95 -17.68
N ILE A 68 -7.45 -12.53 -16.48
CA ILE A 68 -6.57 -12.04 -15.42
C ILE A 68 -5.63 -13.14 -14.88
N ASN A 69 -6.16 -14.32 -14.55
CA ASN A 69 -5.38 -15.39 -13.90
C ASN A 69 -4.37 -16.08 -14.83
N SER A 70 -4.57 -16.02 -16.14
CA SER A 70 -3.80 -16.81 -17.11
C SER A 70 -2.50 -16.12 -17.55
N GLY A 71 -2.40 -14.80 -17.45
CA GLY A 71 -1.35 -14.06 -18.17
C GLY A 71 -0.36 -13.26 -17.36
N PHE A 72 -0.82 -12.43 -16.42
CA PHE A 72 -0.06 -11.24 -16.06
C PHE A 72 -0.44 -10.74 -14.65
N LYS A 73 0.56 -10.61 -13.77
CA LYS A 73 0.45 -9.86 -12.50
C LYS A 73 0.93 -8.40 -12.64
N GLY A 74 1.18 -7.95 -13.87
CA GLY A 74 2.09 -6.83 -14.11
C GLY A 74 1.48 -5.43 -14.02
N ASP A 75 0.16 -5.25 -14.00
CA ASP A 75 -0.42 -3.95 -13.64
C ASP A 75 -0.41 -3.72 -12.13
N ALA A 76 -0.44 -4.77 -11.31
CA ALA A 76 -0.10 -4.62 -9.89
C ALA A 76 1.37 -4.17 -9.71
N GLN A 77 2.24 -4.52 -10.66
CA GLN A 77 3.64 -4.09 -10.67
C GLN A 77 3.81 -2.69 -11.24
N PHE A 78 3.10 -2.29 -12.31
CA PHE A 78 3.14 -0.93 -12.86
C PHE A 78 2.36 0.08 -12.01
N GLY A 79 1.19 -0.27 -11.46
CA GLY A 79 0.45 0.57 -10.51
C GLY A 79 1.28 0.85 -9.26
N LYS A 80 1.83 -0.20 -8.63
CA LYS A 80 2.73 -0.06 -7.48
C LYS A 80 4.04 0.66 -7.82
N LYS A 81 4.73 0.29 -8.90
CA LYS A 81 6.01 0.91 -9.32
C LYS A 81 5.85 2.34 -9.80
N ALA A 82 4.76 2.65 -10.50
CA ALA A 82 4.46 4.01 -10.88
C ALA A 82 4.08 4.81 -9.63
N LEU A 83 3.23 4.30 -8.72
CA LEU A 83 2.96 4.95 -7.42
C LEU A 83 4.24 5.15 -6.57
N GLU A 84 5.18 4.20 -6.54
CA GLU A 84 6.45 4.28 -5.81
C GLU A 84 7.43 5.29 -6.44
N GLN A 85 7.58 5.26 -7.77
CA GLN A 85 8.37 6.26 -8.52
C GLN A 85 7.74 7.66 -8.42
N ARG A 86 6.40 7.74 -8.38
CA ARG A 86 5.63 8.98 -8.16
C ARG A 86 5.78 9.50 -6.73
N ALA A 87 5.78 8.63 -5.72
CA ALA A 87 6.05 8.99 -4.32
C ALA A 87 7.48 9.49 -4.15
N LYS A 88 8.46 8.94 -4.88
CA LYS A 88 9.83 9.48 -4.94
C LYS A 88 9.85 10.89 -5.55
N ILE A 89 9.14 11.12 -6.64
CA ILE A 89 9.03 12.44 -7.29
C ILE A 89 8.36 13.46 -6.34
N LEU A 90 7.22 13.12 -5.74
CA LEU A 90 6.48 13.99 -4.82
C LEU A 90 7.27 14.28 -3.54
N LYS A 91 7.90 13.27 -2.90
CA LYS A 91 8.77 13.47 -1.73
C LYS A 91 10.02 14.29 -2.04
N ALA A 92 10.55 14.20 -3.26
CA ALA A 92 11.68 15.03 -3.70
C ALA A 92 11.28 16.51 -3.90
N ILE A 93 10.03 16.76 -4.34
CA ILE A 93 9.45 18.11 -4.44
C ILE A 93 9.24 18.71 -3.03
N GLU A 94 8.69 17.94 -2.09
CA GLU A 94 8.38 18.43 -0.73
C GLU A 94 9.62 18.74 0.13
N LYS A 95 10.71 17.96 0.00
CA LYS A 95 11.90 18.12 0.85
C LYS A 95 12.77 19.34 0.52
N GLY A 96 12.45 20.11 -0.53
CA GLY A 96 13.20 21.33 -0.90
C GLY A 96 14.70 21.11 -1.20
N SER A 97 15.18 19.87 -1.22
CA SER A 97 16.57 19.51 -1.46
C SER A 97 16.86 19.52 -2.95
N GLY A 98 17.05 20.72 -3.47
CA GLY A 98 17.55 20.97 -4.80
C GLY A 98 16.44 21.28 -5.80
N ILE A 99 16.22 22.57 -6.02
CA ILE A 99 15.42 23.20 -7.10
C ILE A 99 15.93 22.81 -8.52
N LYS A 100 16.72 21.74 -8.66
CA LYS A 100 17.27 21.22 -9.91
C LYS A 100 17.02 19.73 -10.17
N LYS A 101 16.44 18.97 -9.23
CA LYS A 101 16.35 17.50 -9.36
C LYS A 101 14.93 16.90 -9.29
N ALA A 102 13.89 17.70 -9.08
CA ALA A 102 12.53 17.19 -8.86
C ALA A 102 11.45 17.90 -9.69
N SER A 103 11.81 18.77 -10.63
CA SER A 103 10.89 19.33 -11.64
C SER A 103 10.88 18.41 -12.86
N VAL A 104 10.44 17.16 -12.70
CA VAL A 104 10.52 16.14 -13.77
C VAL A 104 9.69 16.57 -15.01
N PHE A 105 8.66 17.41 -14.83
CA PHE A 105 7.87 17.98 -15.94
C PHE A 105 7.39 19.43 -15.72
N ALA A 106 7.79 20.08 -14.63
CA ALA A 106 7.20 21.35 -14.21
C ALA A 106 7.66 22.52 -15.08
N LEU A 107 6.71 23.11 -15.80
CA LEU A 107 6.89 24.40 -16.48
C LEU A 107 6.93 25.57 -15.50
N GLU A 108 7.49 26.70 -15.96
CA GLU A 108 7.21 27.98 -15.31
C GLU A 108 5.69 28.24 -15.33
N VAL A 109 5.15 28.64 -14.17
CA VAL A 109 3.73 28.97 -14.00
C VAL A 109 3.33 30.04 -15.03
N GLY A 110 2.49 29.65 -16.00
CA GLY A 110 1.92 30.56 -17.01
C GLY A 110 2.25 30.25 -18.47
N THR A 111 3.10 29.27 -18.78
CA THR A 111 3.34 28.82 -20.17
C THR A 111 2.46 27.61 -20.52
N LYS A 112 1.84 27.62 -21.70
CA LYS A 112 1.07 26.48 -22.21
C LYS A 112 2.00 25.38 -22.74
N ARG A 113 1.86 24.15 -22.23
CA ARG A 113 2.51 22.94 -22.76
C ARG A 113 1.73 22.40 -23.96
N THR A 114 2.42 21.88 -24.98
CA THR A 114 1.76 21.12 -26.03
C THR A 114 2.66 19.97 -26.44
N ASP A 115 2.25 18.76 -26.11
CA ASP A 115 3.01 17.55 -26.42
C ASP A 115 2.53 16.94 -27.73
N LYS A 116 3.47 16.31 -28.43
CA LYS A 116 3.21 15.73 -29.74
C LYS A 116 2.99 14.23 -29.63
N VAL A 117 1.83 13.78 -30.09
CA VAL A 117 1.44 12.37 -30.14
C VAL A 117 1.50 11.88 -31.58
N LEU A 118 2.23 10.80 -31.82
CA LEU A 118 2.27 10.14 -33.12
C LEU A 118 1.22 9.03 -33.15
N ALA A 119 0.18 9.19 -33.95
CA ALA A 119 -0.88 8.20 -34.11
C ALA A 119 -0.61 7.33 -35.34
N LEU A 120 -0.43 6.02 -35.16
CA LEU A 120 -0.19 5.07 -36.26
C LEU A 120 -1.45 4.24 -36.52
N LEU A 121 -1.92 4.21 -37.75
CA LEU A 121 -3.08 3.42 -38.16
C LEU A 121 -2.61 2.14 -38.87
N VAL A 122 -3.13 0.98 -38.47
CA VAL A 122 -2.65 -0.33 -38.95
C VAL A 122 -3.80 -1.28 -39.30
N ASP A 123 -3.80 -1.84 -40.51
CA ASP A 123 -4.82 -2.79 -40.98
C ASP A 123 -4.26 -4.16 -41.38
N PHE A 124 -5.15 -5.14 -41.58
CA PHE A 124 -4.80 -6.57 -41.70
C PHE A 124 -5.15 -7.19 -43.05
N PRO A 125 -4.45 -8.25 -43.52
CA PRO A 125 -4.67 -8.94 -44.82
C PRO A 125 -6.11 -9.36 -45.08
N ASP A 126 -6.81 -9.66 -44.01
CA ASP A 126 -8.16 -10.18 -43.93
C ASP A 126 -9.21 -9.18 -43.42
N LEU A 127 -8.76 -8.03 -42.91
CA LEU A 127 -9.60 -6.95 -42.40
C LEU A 127 -8.95 -5.58 -42.72
N ASN A 128 -9.31 -5.02 -43.87
CA ASN A 128 -8.86 -3.70 -44.26
C ASN A 128 -9.65 -2.61 -43.54
N TRP A 129 -9.05 -1.43 -43.36
CA TRP A 129 -9.75 -0.26 -42.82
C TRP A 129 -10.88 0.25 -43.73
N ASP A 130 -10.73 0.11 -45.06
CA ASP A 130 -11.68 0.54 -46.09
C ASP A 130 -12.70 -0.53 -46.49
N ASP A 131 -12.55 -1.75 -45.96
CA ASP A 131 -13.50 -2.86 -46.00
C ASP A 131 -13.56 -3.53 -44.60
N ASN A 132 -13.89 -2.72 -43.59
CA ASN A 132 -13.87 -3.12 -42.19
C ASN A 132 -15.03 -4.05 -41.79
N LYS A 133 -16.02 -4.24 -42.66
CA LYS A 133 -17.18 -5.13 -42.46
C LYS A 133 -18.01 -4.83 -41.20
N LEU A 134 -17.85 -3.64 -40.60
CA LEU A 134 -18.56 -3.25 -39.38
C LEU A 134 -20.02 -2.90 -39.68
N THR A 135 -20.86 -3.07 -38.66
CA THR A 135 -22.30 -2.80 -38.68
C THR A 135 -22.70 -2.26 -37.30
N GLU A 136 -23.94 -1.77 -37.17
CA GLU A 136 -24.48 -1.27 -35.88
C GLU A 136 -24.52 -2.35 -34.78
N GLU A 137 -24.50 -3.64 -35.16
CA GLU A 137 -24.39 -4.74 -34.21
C GLU A 137 -23.02 -4.74 -33.52
N HIS A 138 -21.96 -4.37 -34.25
CA HIS A 138 -20.60 -4.37 -33.77
C HIS A 138 -20.28 -3.12 -32.94
N THR A 139 -20.61 -1.93 -33.44
CA THR A 139 -20.30 -0.66 -32.77
C THR A 139 -21.33 0.43 -33.05
N GLN A 140 -21.52 1.33 -32.08
CA GLN A 140 -22.29 2.55 -32.26
C GLN A 140 -21.44 3.68 -32.85
N MET A 141 -20.11 3.61 -32.71
CA MET A 141 -19.14 4.51 -33.34
C MET A 141 -18.90 4.09 -34.81
N LEU A 142 -19.99 3.87 -35.55
CA LEU A 142 -19.96 3.32 -36.91
C LEU A 142 -19.83 4.43 -37.96
N TYR A 143 -18.75 4.39 -38.74
CA TYR A 143 -18.53 5.32 -39.85
C TYR A 143 -18.54 4.60 -41.20
N LYS A 144 -18.89 5.34 -42.25
CA LYS A 144 -18.81 4.83 -43.63
C LYS A 144 -17.38 4.45 -44.03
N SER A 145 -16.39 5.17 -43.53
CA SER A 145 -14.97 4.89 -43.71
C SER A 145 -14.16 5.59 -42.61
N TYR A 146 -13.11 4.92 -42.12
CA TYR A 146 -12.24 5.41 -41.05
C TYR A 146 -10.93 5.96 -41.64
N ASN A 147 -11.03 7.12 -42.28
CA ASN A 147 -9.91 7.74 -42.98
C ASN A 147 -8.89 8.28 -41.96
N PRO A 148 -7.60 8.45 -42.30
CA PRO A 148 -6.64 9.07 -41.39
C PRO A 148 -7.08 10.45 -40.86
N GLU A 149 -7.82 11.22 -41.67
CA GLU A 149 -8.37 12.51 -41.26
C GLU A 149 -9.40 12.40 -40.12
N HIS A 150 -10.12 11.29 -40.01
CA HIS A 150 -11.00 11.02 -38.86
C HIS A 150 -10.20 11.00 -37.55
N TYR A 151 -9.10 10.26 -37.50
CA TYR A 151 -8.23 10.18 -36.31
C TYR A 151 -7.48 11.49 -36.06
N GLN A 152 -7.11 12.21 -37.12
CA GLN A 152 -6.54 13.55 -37.01
C GLN A 152 -7.51 14.50 -36.29
N GLU A 153 -8.80 14.47 -36.64
CA GLU A 153 -9.83 15.28 -35.98
C GLU A 153 -10.13 14.79 -34.55
N LEU A 154 -10.33 13.47 -34.38
CA LEU A 154 -10.56 12.81 -33.08
C LEU A 154 -9.53 13.24 -32.04
N LEU A 155 -8.25 13.21 -32.41
CA LEU A 155 -7.15 13.46 -31.48
C LEU A 155 -6.82 14.95 -31.34
N PHE A 156 -6.76 15.69 -32.46
CA PHE A 156 -6.05 16.97 -32.51
C PHE A 156 -6.89 18.19 -32.92
N SER A 157 -8.20 18.01 -33.18
CA SER A 157 -9.09 19.12 -33.56
C SER A 157 -9.25 20.14 -32.42
N ASN A 158 -9.38 21.42 -32.76
CA ASN A 158 -9.70 22.49 -31.80
C ASN A 158 -11.22 22.72 -31.66
N SER A 159 -12.03 22.12 -32.53
CA SER A 159 -13.47 22.38 -32.63
C SER A 159 -14.33 21.12 -32.47
N GLY A 160 -13.72 19.97 -32.23
CA GLY A 160 -14.37 18.67 -32.18
C GLY A 160 -14.23 17.90 -33.49
N TYR A 161 -14.77 16.69 -33.50
CA TYR A 161 -14.81 15.79 -34.65
C TYR A 161 -16.24 15.35 -34.94
N THR A 162 -16.51 14.96 -36.20
CA THR A 162 -17.86 14.55 -36.59
C THR A 162 -18.18 13.15 -36.07
N GLY A 163 -19.27 13.02 -35.31
CA GLY A 163 -19.82 11.76 -34.82
C GLY A 163 -20.56 10.96 -35.91
N PRO A 164 -20.93 9.70 -35.62
CA PRO A 164 -21.57 8.80 -36.58
C PRO A 164 -22.94 9.30 -37.08
N ASN A 165 -23.66 10.11 -36.29
CA ASN A 165 -24.96 10.71 -36.65
C ASN A 165 -24.84 12.19 -37.08
N GLY A 166 -23.62 12.70 -37.31
CA GLY A 166 -23.35 14.10 -37.68
C GLY A 166 -23.29 15.08 -36.51
N GLU A 167 -23.31 14.59 -35.27
CA GLU A 167 -23.04 15.34 -34.05
C GLU A 167 -21.59 15.83 -34.00
N ASN A 168 -21.33 16.89 -33.23
CA ASN A 168 -19.98 17.37 -32.99
C ASN A 168 -19.49 16.85 -31.64
N LEU A 169 -18.54 15.93 -31.67
CA LEU A 169 -17.98 15.25 -30.51
C LEU A 169 -16.68 15.93 -30.06
N ILE A 170 -16.38 15.88 -28.76
CA ILE A 170 -15.18 16.48 -28.19
C ILE A 170 -13.92 15.75 -28.67
N SER A 171 -12.89 16.47 -29.12
CA SER A 171 -11.59 15.83 -29.42
C SER A 171 -10.78 15.58 -28.14
N MET A 172 -9.83 14.66 -28.19
CA MET A 172 -8.87 14.44 -27.10
C MET A 172 -8.13 15.74 -26.73
N ARG A 173 -7.77 16.54 -27.74
CA ARG A 173 -7.19 17.87 -27.54
C ARG A 173 -8.08 18.81 -26.73
N GLN A 174 -9.36 18.91 -27.06
CA GLN A 174 -10.30 19.77 -26.33
C GLN A 174 -10.49 19.28 -24.90
N TYR A 175 -10.56 17.95 -24.69
CA TYR A 175 -10.64 17.36 -23.36
C TYR A 175 -9.48 17.83 -22.46
N TYR A 176 -8.24 17.65 -22.93
CA TYR A 176 -7.05 18.08 -22.17
C TYR A 176 -6.95 19.59 -21.99
N GLN A 177 -7.45 20.39 -22.94
CA GLN A 177 -7.52 21.84 -22.77
C GLN A 177 -8.57 22.26 -21.73
N SER A 178 -9.72 21.60 -21.66
CA SER A 178 -10.72 21.83 -20.62
C SER A 178 -10.14 21.49 -19.24
N GLU A 179 -9.64 20.26 -19.08
CA GLU A 179 -9.15 19.75 -17.80
C GLU A 179 -7.96 20.52 -17.23
N SER A 180 -7.12 21.09 -18.11
CA SER A 180 -5.94 21.87 -17.71
C SER A 180 -6.14 23.38 -17.72
N GLY A 181 -7.37 23.89 -17.91
CA GLY A 181 -7.61 25.33 -17.99
C GLY A 181 -6.79 26.02 -19.10
N ASP A 182 -6.68 25.33 -20.24
CA ASP A 182 -5.88 25.63 -21.43
C ASP A 182 -4.36 25.73 -21.21
N SER A 183 -3.85 25.22 -20.08
CA SER A 183 -2.41 25.20 -19.80
C SER A 183 -1.67 24.00 -20.41
N TYR A 184 -2.40 22.96 -20.79
CA TYR A 184 -1.89 21.76 -21.45
C TYR A 184 -2.71 21.45 -22.71
N SER A 185 -2.09 20.86 -23.72
CA SER A 185 -2.75 20.47 -24.95
C SER A 185 -1.97 19.35 -25.63
N VAL A 186 -2.62 18.65 -26.56
CA VAL A 186 -1.97 17.67 -27.43
C VAL A 186 -2.07 18.12 -28.89
N ALA A 187 -1.01 17.83 -29.65
CA ALA A 187 -0.95 18.01 -31.09
C ALA A 187 -0.29 16.77 -31.70
N GLY A 188 -0.31 16.64 -33.03
CA GLY A 188 0.27 15.47 -33.66
C GLY A 188 -0.24 15.20 -35.05
N GLN A 189 0.05 13.99 -35.52
CA GLN A 189 -0.32 13.52 -36.83
C GLN A 189 -0.81 12.08 -36.78
N ALA A 190 -1.91 11.80 -37.47
CA ALA A 190 -2.31 10.45 -37.81
C ALA A 190 -1.60 9.98 -39.09
N ALA A 191 -0.87 8.88 -39.01
CA ALA A 191 -0.04 8.31 -40.06
C ALA A 191 -0.48 6.88 -40.40
N GLY A 192 -0.35 6.47 -41.66
CA GLY A 192 -0.87 5.21 -42.18
C GLY A 192 -2.09 5.40 -43.09
N TRP A 193 -2.90 4.38 -43.36
CA TRP A 193 -2.91 3.01 -42.84
C TRP A 193 -1.71 2.16 -43.31
N TYR A 194 -0.88 1.70 -42.37
CA TYR A 194 0.20 0.75 -42.60
C TYR A 194 -0.33 -0.68 -42.61
N ARG A 195 0.31 -1.53 -43.41
CA ARG A 195 -0.24 -2.86 -43.70
C ARG A 195 0.49 -3.93 -42.93
N ALA A 196 -0.23 -4.65 -42.06
CA ALA A 196 0.34 -5.82 -41.37
C ALA A 196 0.62 -6.97 -42.34
N SER A 197 1.65 -7.76 -42.05
CA SER A 197 2.12 -8.86 -42.90
C SER A 197 1.33 -10.16 -42.70
N LYS A 198 0.66 -10.32 -41.56
CA LYS A 198 -0.13 -11.49 -41.16
C LYS A 198 -1.60 -11.15 -40.91
N PRO A 199 -2.53 -12.12 -40.96
CA PRO A 199 -3.93 -11.93 -40.57
C PRO A 199 -4.09 -11.42 -39.13
N ALA A 200 -5.23 -10.79 -38.82
CA ALA A 200 -5.48 -10.20 -37.50
C ALA A 200 -5.29 -11.19 -36.33
N SER A 201 -5.77 -12.43 -36.49
CA SER A 201 -5.66 -13.49 -35.47
C SER A 201 -4.23 -13.92 -35.13
N PHE A 202 -3.23 -13.59 -35.96
CA PHE A 202 -1.83 -13.79 -35.59
C PHE A 202 -1.38 -12.84 -34.48
N TYR A 203 -1.93 -11.63 -34.45
CA TYR A 203 -1.57 -10.59 -33.50
C TYR A 203 -2.49 -10.59 -32.27
N GLY A 204 -3.81 -10.54 -32.48
CA GLY A 204 -4.81 -10.44 -31.41
C GLY A 204 -5.36 -11.79 -30.93
N GLY A 205 -5.17 -12.88 -31.69
CA GLY A 205 -5.64 -14.20 -31.26
C GLY A 205 -5.11 -14.56 -29.87
N ASN A 206 -5.96 -15.17 -29.04
CA ASN A 206 -5.60 -15.42 -27.64
C ASN A 206 -4.62 -16.60 -27.50
N SER A 207 -3.59 -16.40 -26.69
CA SER A 207 -2.62 -17.43 -26.35
C SER A 207 -3.28 -18.60 -25.59
N PRO A 208 -3.08 -19.87 -26.00
CA PRO A 208 -3.65 -21.03 -25.30
C PRO A 208 -3.19 -21.20 -23.84
N THR A 209 -2.14 -20.48 -23.45
CA THR A 209 -1.55 -20.56 -22.11
C THR A 209 -1.88 -19.36 -21.23
N THR A 210 -2.18 -18.21 -21.85
CA THR A 210 -2.33 -16.94 -21.12
C THR A 210 -3.63 -16.22 -21.40
N ASP A 211 -4.37 -16.62 -22.43
CA ASP A 211 -5.60 -16.00 -22.91
C ASP A 211 -5.49 -14.51 -23.34
N ASN A 212 -4.29 -13.92 -23.24
CA ASN A 212 -3.95 -12.58 -23.74
C ASN A 212 -3.52 -12.61 -25.22
N ASP A 213 -3.43 -11.43 -25.86
CA ASP A 213 -2.98 -11.27 -27.25
C ASP A 213 -1.66 -11.99 -27.54
N LEU A 214 -1.60 -12.71 -28.66
CA LEU A 214 -0.42 -13.50 -29.04
C LEU A 214 0.80 -12.64 -29.41
N ASN A 215 0.62 -11.59 -30.22
CA ASN A 215 1.73 -10.85 -30.82
C ASN A 215 1.44 -9.34 -31.07
N ALA A 216 0.65 -8.66 -30.22
CA ALA A 216 0.34 -7.24 -30.43
C ALA A 216 1.59 -6.34 -30.56
N GLN A 217 2.64 -6.58 -29.77
CA GLN A 217 3.92 -5.85 -29.91
C GLN A 217 4.55 -6.02 -31.30
N GLU A 218 4.38 -7.17 -31.95
CA GLU A 218 4.91 -7.38 -33.31
C GLU A 218 4.15 -6.57 -34.34
N LEU A 219 2.84 -6.37 -34.16
CA LEU A 219 2.05 -5.46 -34.99
C LEU A 219 2.62 -4.03 -34.91
N VAL A 220 2.92 -3.57 -33.69
CA VAL A 220 3.52 -2.25 -33.45
C VAL A 220 4.90 -2.15 -34.10
N ARG A 221 5.77 -3.17 -33.98
CA ARG A 221 7.08 -3.19 -34.64
C ARG A 221 6.96 -3.14 -36.16
N GLU A 222 6.00 -3.86 -36.75
CA GLU A 222 5.74 -3.82 -38.19
C GLU A 222 5.26 -2.44 -38.66
N ALA A 223 4.41 -1.77 -37.88
CA ALA A 223 3.97 -0.40 -38.17
C ALA A 223 5.15 0.59 -38.08
N LEU A 224 5.99 0.48 -37.05
CA LEU A 224 7.19 1.30 -36.88
C LEU A 224 8.21 1.12 -38.01
N ASN A 225 8.37 -0.10 -38.52
CA ASN A 225 9.24 -0.37 -39.67
C ASN A 225 8.73 0.33 -40.95
N GLN A 226 7.42 0.46 -41.11
CA GLN A 226 6.82 1.18 -42.24
C GLN A 226 6.90 2.69 -42.03
N LEU A 227 6.65 3.16 -40.81
CA LEU A 227 6.84 4.56 -40.40
C LEU A 227 8.27 5.05 -40.68
N ALA A 228 9.29 4.22 -40.41
CA ALA A 228 10.69 4.54 -40.69
C ALA A 228 10.97 4.90 -42.16
N GLN A 229 10.08 4.48 -43.08
CA GLN A 229 10.16 4.73 -44.50
C GLN A 229 9.13 5.78 -44.99
N ASP A 230 8.32 6.35 -44.09
CA ASP A 230 7.29 7.33 -44.45
C ASP A 230 7.88 8.75 -44.54
N PRO A 231 7.98 9.34 -45.75
CA PRO A 231 8.58 10.66 -45.92
C PRO A 231 7.68 11.80 -45.42
N ASN A 232 6.43 11.51 -45.03
CA ASN A 232 5.47 12.53 -44.58
C ASN A 232 5.54 12.77 -43.07
N ILE A 233 6.33 11.99 -42.33
CA ILE A 233 6.50 12.12 -40.89
C ILE A 233 7.90 12.61 -40.56
N ASN A 234 7.99 13.71 -39.82
CA ASN A 234 9.26 14.18 -39.26
C ASN A 234 9.42 13.63 -37.84
N LEU A 235 10.20 12.56 -37.67
CA LEU A 235 10.37 11.92 -36.35
C LEU A 235 11.02 12.83 -35.31
N ALA A 236 11.80 13.84 -35.74
CA ALA A 236 12.37 14.84 -34.83
C ALA A 236 11.32 15.67 -34.08
N ASP A 237 10.09 15.71 -34.58
CA ASP A 237 8.99 16.40 -33.91
C ASP A 237 8.44 15.61 -32.71
N TYR A 238 8.77 14.32 -32.59
CA TYR A 238 8.21 13.39 -31.62
C TYR A 238 9.27 12.81 -30.68
N ASP A 239 10.45 13.45 -30.60
CA ASP A 239 11.56 13.11 -29.71
C ASP A 239 12.05 14.40 -29.07
N ILE A 240 11.39 14.78 -27.98
CA ILE A 240 11.56 16.06 -27.25
C ILE A 240 11.78 15.80 -25.75
N GLU A 241 11.37 14.64 -25.24
CA GLU A 241 11.37 14.30 -23.81
C GLU A 241 12.40 13.21 -23.51
N ASP A 242 13.29 13.48 -22.56
CA ASP A 242 14.14 12.47 -21.95
C ASP A 242 13.48 12.01 -20.65
N ARG A 243 12.43 11.21 -20.80
CA ARG A 243 11.56 10.76 -19.70
C ARG A 243 12.31 10.09 -18.55
N TYR A 244 13.47 9.50 -18.85
CA TYR A 244 14.25 8.71 -17.91
C TYR A 244 15.58 9.34 -17.52
N ASP A 245 15.85 10.59 -17.93
CA ASP A 245 17.13 11.29 -17.70
C ASP A 245 18.31 10.39 -18.09
N TYR A 246 18.29 9.92 -19.33
CA TYR A 246 19.21 8.92 -19.86
C TYR A 246 20.69 9.33 -19.68
N ASP A 247 21.00 10.62 -19.80
CA ASP A 247 22.36 11.12 -19.64
C ASP A 247 22.69 11.63 -18.22
N GLY A 248 21.69 11.67 -17.33
CA GLY A 248 21.82 11.96 -15.91
C GLY A 248 22.12 13.43 -15.60
N ASP A 249 21.80 14.34 -16.52
CA ASP A 249 22.04 15.78 -16.38
C ASP A 249 20.88 16.52 -15.68
N GLY A 250 19.72 15.86 -15.55
CA GLY A 250 18.51 16.36 -14.91
C GLY A 250 17.60 17.18 -15.82
N ASN A 251 17.82 17.18 -17.15
CA ASN A 251 17.01 17.88 -18.14
C ASN A 251 16.10 16.92 -18.93
N PHE A 252 14.90 16.69 -18.42
CA PHE A 252 13.89 15.83 -19.04
C PHE A 252 13.24 16.41 -20.32
N ARG A 253 13.61 17.63 -20.72
CA ARG A 253 13.08 18.34 -21.89
C ARG A 253 14.13 18.50 -22.99
N GLU A 254 14.79 17.39 -23.30
CA GLU A 254 15.62 17.25 -24.48
C GLU A 254 15.40 15.92 -25.20
N PRO A 255 15.76 15.84 -26.49
CA PRO A 255 15.65 14.59 -27.24
C PRO A 255 16.51 13.50 -26.62
N ASP A 256 15.97 12.29 -26.60
CA ASP A 256 16.62 11.09 -26.11
C ASP A 256 16.74 10.04 -27.24
N GLY A 257 16.22 10.31 -28.44
CA GLY A 257 16.27 9.40 -29.57
C GLY A 257 15.14 8.37 -29.58
N VAL A 258 14.20 8.43 -28.63
CA VAL A 258 12.99 7.60 -28.55
C VAL A 258 11.77 8.45 -28.82
N ILE A 259 10.77 7.89 -29.48
CA ILE A 259 9.48 8.56 -29.69
C ILE A 259 8.79 8.78 -28.34
N ASP A 260 8.45 10.03 -28.01
CA ASP A 260 7.88 10.46 -26.73
C ASP A 260 6.53 9.80 -26.43
N HIS A 261 5.58 9.91 -27.37
CA HIS A 261 4.18 9.50 -27.22
C HIS A 261 3.69 8.80 -28.49
N LEU A 262 3.43 7.49 -28.39
CA LEU A 262 3.04 6.62 -29.51
C LEU A 262 1.67 5.99 -29.26
N MET A 263 0.73 6.26 -30.16
CA MET A 263 -0.65 5.78 -30.08
C MET A 263 -0.99 4.98 -31.35
N VAL A 264 -1.44 3.74 -31.22
CA VAL A 264 -1.60 2.82 -32.36
C VAL A 264 -3.08 2.43 -32.51
N PHE A 265 -3.66 2.59 -33.69
CA PHE A 265 -5.03 2.18 -33.98
C PHE A 265 -5.03 0.96 -34.90
N HIS A 266 -5.69 -0.13 -34.49
CA HIS A 266 -5.87 -1.31 -35.34
C HIS A 266 -7.25 -1.35 -36.00
N ALA A 267 -7.36 -1.97 -37.17
CA ALA A 267 -8.58 -1.96 -37.99
C ALA A 267 -9.78 -2.80 -37.49
N SER A 268 -9.81 -3.21 -36.22
CA SER A 268 -10.94 -3.94 -35.62
C SER A 268 -11.52 -3.21 -34.42
N VAL A 269 -12.75 -3.53 -34.06
CA VAL A 269 -13.26 -3.27 -32.70
C VAL A 269 -12.40 -4.08 -31.72
N GLY A 270 -12.12 -3.53 -30.55
CA GLY A 270 -11.28 -4.17 -29.54
C GLY A 270 -11.97 -5.36 -28.89
N GLU A 271 -11.20 -6.34 -28.41
CA GLU A 271 -11.74 -7.52 -27.72
C GLU A 271 -12.57 -7.11 -26.49
N GLU A 272 -12.14 -6.06 -25.77
CA GLU A 272 -12.81 -5.45 -24.60
C GLU A 272 -14.21 -4.90 -24.90
N ALA A 273 -14.51 -4.67 -26.19
CA ALA A 273 -15.81 -4.23 -26.70
C ALA A 273 -16.46 -5.29 -27.62
N GLY A 274 -16.12 -6.56 -27.40
CA GLY A 274 -16.73 -7.71 -28.08
C GLY A 274 -16.12 -8.05 -29.44
N GLY A 275 -14.99 -7.42 -29.80
CA GLY A 275 -14.11 -7.79 -30.92
C GLY A 275 -14.67 -7.60 -32.33
N GLY A 276 -15.88 -7.03 -32.46
CA GLY A 276 -16.55 -6.80 -33.73
C GLY A 276 -16.62 -8.05 -34.59
N VAL A 277 -16.06 -7.96 -35.81
CA VAL A 277 -16.06 -9.06 -36.79
C VAL A 277 -15.08 -10.19 -36.40
N LEU A 278 -14.05 -9.89 -35.61
CA LEU A 278 -13.02 -10.85 -35.21
C LEU A 278 -13.38 -11.58 -33.92
N GLY A 279 -14.26 -11.01 -33.09
CA GLY A 279 -14.57 -11.56 -31.77
C GLY A 279 -13.30 -11.71 -30.93
N PRO A 280 -12.98 -12.90 -30.39
CA PRO A 280 -11.84 -13.09 -29.49
C PRO A 280 -10.48 -12.98 -30.22
N ASP A 281 -10.46 -13.01 -31.56
CA ASP A 281 -9.24 -12.79 -32.34
C ASP A 281 -8.86 -11.30 -32.49
N ALA A 282 -9.68 -10.38 -31.97
CA ALA A 282 -9.36 -8.96 -31.89
C ALA A 282 -8.28 -8.70 -30.84
N ILE A 283 -7.54 -7.61 -31.03
CA ILE A 283 -6.61 -7.12 -30.00
C ILE A 283 -7.41 -6.48 -28.87
N TRP A 284 -7.00 -6.73 -27.63
CA TRP A 284 -7.50 -6.02 -26.46
C TRP A 284 -6.75 -4.69 -26.30
N SER A 285 -7.45 -3.57 -26.14
CA SER A 285 -6.82 -2.24 -26.00
C SER A 285 -5.99 -2.13 -24.72
N HIS A 286 -4.77 -1.60 -24.83
CA HIS A 286 -3.87 -1.49 -23.68
C HIS A 286 -2.74 -0.49 -23.88
N ARG A 287 -2.12 -0.08 -22.76
CA ARG A 287 -0.77 0.50 -22.72
C ARG A 287 0.28 -0.55 -22.40
N PHE A 288 1.39 -0.57 -23.13
CA PHE A 288 2.54 -1.40 -22.79
C PHE A 288 3.85 -0.85 -23.35
N ASN A 289 4.93 -1.63 -23.25
CA ASN A 289 6.19 -1.34 -23.94
C ASN A 289 6.60 -2.51 -24.84
N LEU A 290 7.54 -2.27 -25.75
CA LEU A 290 8.01 -3.26 -26.73
C LEU A 290 8.95 -4.34 -26.13
N GLY A 291 9.15 -4.36 -24.81
CA GLY A 291 10.07 -5.23 -24.06
C GLY A 291 11.56 -4.90 -24.26
N ARG A 292 11.88 -4.23 -25.36
CA ARG A 292 13.17 -3.63 -25.69
C ARG A 292 12.93 -2.47 -26.66
N THR A 293 13.82 -1.50 -26.68
CA THR A 293 13.79 -0.42 -27.66
C THR A 293 13.82 -0.99 -29.08
N HIS A 294 12.88 -0.57 -29.91
CA HIS A 294 12.81 -0.93 -31.33
C HIS A 294 13.41 0.20 -32.17
N VAL A 295 14.54 -0.06 -32.83
CA VAL A 295 15.23 0.94 -33.66
C VAL A 295 14.53 1.03 -35.02
N LEU A 296 14.22 2.25 -35.45
CA LEU A 296 13.62 2.55 -36.75
C LEU A 296 14.73 2.65 -37.80
N GLU A 297 15.10 1.50 -38.37
CA GLU A 297 16.20 1.38 -39.33
C GLU A 297 15.98 2.27 -40.58
N GLY A 298 17.02 3.01 -40.96
CA GLY A 298 17.01 3.96 -42.08
C GLY A 298 16.66 5.40 -41.70
N THR A 299 16.36 5.67 -40.42
CA THR A 299 16.11 7.03 -39.92
C THR A 299 17.40 7.73 -39.49
N SER A 300 17.33 9.01 -39.12
CA SER A 300 18.49 9.77 -38.64
C SER A 300 18.08 10.72 -37.53
N SER A 301 18.52 10.46 -36.31
CA SER A 301 18.27 11.28 -35.12
C SER A 301 19.36 12.32 -34.87
N SER A 302 19.12 13.23 -33.93
CA SER A 302 20.09 14.24 -33.46
C SER A 302 21.19 13.66 -32.58
N LEU A 303 21.08 12.39 -32.15
CA LEU A 303 21.95 11.75 -31.16
C LEU A 303 22.80 10.63 -31.80
N PRO A 304 23.98 10.93 -32.35
CA PRO A 304 24.78 9.96 -33.11
C PRO A 304 25.30 8.78 -32.28
N ASP A 305 25.42 8.95 -30.96
CA ASP A 305 25.95 7.93 -30.05
C ASP A 305 24.85 6.99 -29.50
N ARG A 306 23.57 7.32 -29.69
CA ARG A 306 22.42 6.53 -29.25
C ARG A 306 21.75 5.84 -30.44
N PHE A 307 21.48 4.55 -30.31
CA PHE A 307 20.91 3.68 -31.36
C PHE A 307 21.61 3.76 -32.73
N GLY A 308 22.90 4.14 -32.77
CA GLY A 308 23.65 4.36 -34.00
C GLY A 308 23.24 5.60 -34.79
N GLY A 309 22.67 6.61 -34.13
CA GLY A 309 22.17 7.84 -34.76
C GLY A 309 20.80 7.69 -35.41
N GLN A 310 19.99 6.74 -34.95
CA GLN A 310 18.65 6.47 -35.47
C GLN A 310 17.60 6.70 -34.38
N TYR A 311 16.34 6.90 -34.78
CA TYR A 311 15.23 6.95 -33.83
C TYR A 311 14.87 5.55 -33.35
N ALA A 312 14.27 5.47 -32.16
CA ALA A 312 13.72 4.26 -31.59
C ALA A 312 12.31 4.49 -31.02
N ALA A 313 11.61 3.42 -30.67
CA ALA A 313 10.37 3.45 -29.92
C ALA A 313 10.44 2.45 -28.76
N PHE A 314 9.69 2.70 -27.68
CA PHE A 314 9.66 1.81 -26.53
C PHE A 314 8.25 1.65 -25.96
N ASP A 315 7.68 2.69 -25.36
CA ASP A 315 6.30 2.71 -24.89
C ASP A 315 5.32 2.87 -26.07
N TYR A 316 4.14 2.26 -25.94
CA TYR A 316 3.03 2.45 -26.88
C TYR A 316 1.69 2.25 -26.18
N THR A 317 0.66 2.88 -26.71
CA THR A 317 -0.74 2.53 -26.45
C THR A 317 -1.36 1.98 -27.73
N ILE A 318 -2.31 1.05 -27.61
CA ILE A 318 -3.02 0.46 -28.76
C ILE A 318 -4.53 0.49 -28.53
N GLN A 319 -5.27 1.03 -29.50
CA GLN A 319 -6.71 1.26 -29.46
C GLN A 319 -7.41 0.71 -30.72
N PRO A 320 -8.74 0.51 -30.69
CA PRO A 320 -9.46 -0.08 -31.80
C PRO A 320 -9.89 0.97 -32.83
N ILE A 321 -10.38 0.48 -33.98
CA ILE A 321 -10.80 1.32 -35.11
C ILE A 321 -11.92 2.29 -34.72
N ASP A 322 -12.77 1.89 -33.77
CA ASP A 322 -13.95 2.62 -33.32
C ASP A 322 -13.75 3.39 -32.01
N ALA A 323 -12.49 3.62 -31.62
CA ALA A 323 -12.13 4.42 -30.46
C ALA A 323 -12.81 5.80 -30.46
N ALA A 324 -13.36 6.17 -29.31
CA ALA A 324 -13.83 7.52 -29.03
C ALA A 324 -12.79 8.32 -28.24
N ALA A 325 -13.03 9.63 -28.08
CA ALA A 325 -12.10 10.51 -27.38
C ALA A 325 -11.82 10.08 -25.93
N GLY A 326 -12.79 9.47 -25.24
CA GLY A 326 -12.62 8.99 -23.86
C GLY A 326 -11.57 7.91 -23.70
N VAL A 327 -11.58 6.88 -24.55
CA VAL A 327 -10.54 5.82 -24.55
C VAL A 327 -9.17 6.42 -24.88
N CYS A 328 -9.09 7.29 -25.89
CA CYS A 328 -7.82 7.95 -26.26
C CYS A 328 -7.28 8.82 -25.11
N ALA A 329 -8.15 9.54 -24.41
CA ALA A 329 -7.77 10.42 -23.31
C ALA A 329 -7.36 9.64 -22.04
N HIS A 330 -8.03 8.53 -21.74
CA HIS A 330 -7.68 7.60 -20.65
C HIS A 330 -6.29 7.01 -20.85
N GLU A 331 -6.04 6.39 -22.01
CA GLU A 331 -4.75 5.77 -22.35
C GLU A 331 -3.60 6.77 -22.31
N TYR A 332 -3.84 7.98 -22.80
CA TYR A 332 -2.84 9.05 -22.71
C TYR A 332 -2.67 9.57 -21.28
N GLY A 333 -3.67 9.44 -20.41
CA GLY A 333 -3.55 9.75 -18.98
C GLY A 333 -2.47 8.89 -18.32
N HIS A 334 -2.34 7.62 -18.71
CA HIS A 334 -1.22 6.78 -18.29
C HIS A 334 0.13 7.24 -18.83
N ASP A 335 0.17 7.74 -20.08
CA ASP A 335 1.36 8.42 -20.61
C ASP A 335 1.70 9.70 -19.87
N LEU A 336 0.78 10.32 -19.14
CA LEU A 336 1.09 11.41 -18.20
C LEU A 336 1.42 10.92 -16.79
N GLY A 337 1.37 9.61 -16.56
CA GLY A 337 1.69 8.99 -15.28
C GLY A 337 0.50 8.93 -14.32
N LEU A 338 -0.73 8.84 -14.81
CA LEU A 338 -1.89 8.49 -13.97
C LEU A 338 -2.05 6.97 -13.82
N PRO A 339 -2.46 6.44 -12.65
CA PRO A 339 -2.84 5.05 -12.49
C PRO A 339 -4.27 4.81 -12.96
N ASP A 340 -4.59 3.54 -13.14
CA ASP A 340 -5.97 3.07 -13.09
C ASP A 340 -6.56 3.29 -11.70
N GLU A 341 -7.76 3.84 -11.66
CA GLU A 341 -8.49 4.09 -10.41
C GLU A 341 -9.54 3.01 -10.14
N TYR A 342 -9.73 2.07 -11.06
CA TYR A 342 -10.70 0.97 -10.92
C TYR A 342 -10.16 -0.25 -10.15
N ASP A 343 -11.04 -1.20 -9.79
CA ASP A 343 -10.60 -2.52 -9.28
C ASP A 343 -9.90 -3.30 -10.41
N THR A 344 -8.57 -3.16 -10.49
CA THR A 344 -7.71 -3.76 -11.54
C THR A 344 -7.65 -5.29 -11.54
N GLN A 345 -8.36 -5.95 -10.62
CA GLN A 345 -8.43 -7.40 -10.56
C GLN A 345 -9.88 -7.92 -10.59
N TYR A 346 -10.88 -7.04 -10.77
CA TYR A 346 -12.31 -7.36 -10.69
C TYR A 346 -12.61 -8.29 -9.50
N THR A 347 -12.11 -7.93 -8.33
CA THR A 347 -12.24 -8.77 -7.13
C THR A 347 -13.66 -8.73 -6.55
N GLY A 348 -14.36 -7.61 -6.74
CA GLY A 348 -15.71 -7.37 -6.25
C GLY A 348 -16.65 -6.77 -7.32
N LYS A 349 -17.68 -6.06 -6.86
CA LYS A 349 -18.74 -5.44 -7.68
C LYS A 349 -18.36 -4.09 -8.32
N GLY A 350 -17.07 -3.74 -8.27
CA GLY A 350 -16.50 -2.47 -8.71
C GLY A 350 -16.16 -1.56 -7.55
N GLU A 351 -15.18 -0.71 -7.75
CA GLU A 351 -14.69 0.26 -6.77
C GLU A 351 -15.59 1.53 -6.70
N PRO A 352 -15.58 2.26 -5.58
CA PRO A 352 -16.31 3.52 -5.44
C PRO A 352 -15.57 4.67 -6.15
N VAL A 353 -15.36 4.55 -7.46
CA VAL A 353 -14.86 5.63 -8.34
C VAL A 353 -15.75 5.70 -9.58
N SER A 354 -15.78 4.62 -10.38
CA SER A 354 -16.70 4.51 -11.51
C SER A 354 -16.65 5.73 -12.47
N TYR A 355 -17.79 6.25 -12.90
CA TYR A 355 -17.89 7.37 -13.85
C TYR A 355 -17.46 8.72 -13.26
N TRP A 356 -17.15 8.81 -11.96
CA TRP A 356 -16.61 10.04 -11.37
C TRP A 356 -15.23 10.41 -11.91
N SER A 357 -14.49 9.46 -12.48
CA SER A 357 -13.17 9.74 -13.06
C SER A 357 -13.00 9.06 -14.40
N ILE A 358 -12.36 9.76 -15.34
CA ILE A 358 -11.92 9.16 -16.61
C ILE A 358 -10.95 8.00 -16.39
N MET A 359 -10.18 7.97 -15.29
CA MET A 359 -9.25 6.87 -14.97
C MET A 359 -9.94 5.63 -14.38
N SER A 360 -11.28 5.65 -14.32
CA SER A 360 -12.14 4.48 -14.13
C SER A 360 -13.15 4.41 -15.29
N SER A 361 -14.45 4.22 -15.03
CA SER A 361 -15.49 4.07 -16.05
C SER A 361 -15.81 5.37 -16.79
N GLY A 362 -15.32 6.53 -16.32
CA GLY A 362 -15.56 7.84 -16.92
C GLY A 362 -15.14 7.95 -18.38
N SER A 363 -14.18 7.14 -18.82
CA SER A 363 -13.74 7.02 -20.21
C SER A 363 -14.84 6.53 -21.17
N TRP A 364 -15.90 5.89 -20.65
CA TRP A 364 -17.04 5.36 -21.40
C TRP A 364 -18.32 6.18 -21.32
N ALA A 365 -18.30 7.34 -20.65
CA ALA A 365 -19.47 8.20 -20.56
C ALA A 365 -19.90 8.75 -21.95
N GLY A 366 -21.22 8.96 -22.10
CA GLY A 366 -21.84 9.55 -23.28
C GLY A 366 -23.05 8.79 -23.82
N GLN A 367 -23.89 9.50 -24.58
CA GLN A 367 -25.04 8.91 -25.30
C GLN A 367 -24.61 7.81 -26.28
N ILE A 368 -23.40 7.97 -26.80
CA ILE A 368 -22.59 6.92 -27.40
C ILE A 368 -21.38 6.75 -26.47
N GLY A 369 -21.12 5.52 -26.04
CA GLY A 369 -20.07 5.25 -25.05
C GLY A 369 -18.72 5.84 -25.46
N GLY A 370 -18.11 6.58 -24.54
CA GLY A 370 -16.77 7.20 -24.65
C GLY A 370 -16.70 8.49 -25.46
N THR A 371 -17.83 9.00 -25.93
CA THR A 371 -17.88 10.26 -26.69
C THR A 371 -18.02 11.51 -25.81
N GLN A 372 -18.37 11.34 -24.53
CA GLN A 372 -18.50 12.42 -23.55
C GLN A 372 -17.76 12.01 -22.25
N PRO A 373 -16.43 11.82 -22.28
CA PRO A 373 -15.68 11.38 -21.11
C PRO A 373 -15.76 12.38 -19.97
N THR A 374 -15.84 11.90 -18.73
CA THR A 374 -15.94 12.75 -17.53
C THR A 374 -14.59 13.34 -17.11
N ALA A 375 -14.61 14.30 -16.18
CA ALA A 375 -13.39 14.89 -15.66
C ALA A 375 -12.49 13.87 -14.92
N PHE A 376 -11.20 14.20 -14.77
CA PHE A 376 -10.29 13.50 -13.88
C PHE A 376 -10.75 13.58 -12.41
N SER A 377 -10.39 12.57 -11.63
CA SER A 377 -10.50 12.62 -10.17
C SER A 377 -9.70 13.80 -9.60
N SER A 378 -10.05 14.23 -8.38
CA SER A 378 -9.29 15.27 -7.69
C SER A 378 -7.84 14.88 -7.47
N TRP A 379 -7.59 13.59 -7.21
CA TRP A 379 -6.24 13.08 -7.03
C TRP A 379 -5.44 13.20 -8.33
N ALA A 380 -6.02 12.77 -9.46
CA ALA A 380 -5.37 12.84 -10.76
C ALA A 380 -5.04 14.30 -11.14
N LYS A 381 -5.97 15.24 -10.93
CA LYS A 381 -5.70 16.66 -11.20
C LYS A 381 -4.62 17.24 -10.29
N HIS A 382 -4.62 16.89 -9.00
CA HIS A 382 -3.57 17.30 -8.06
C HIS A 382 -2.21 16.74 -8.46
N PHE A 383 -2.15 15.47 -8.85
CA PHE A 383 -0.95 14.83 -9.37
C PHE A 383 -0.43 15.55 -10.62
N LEU A 384 -1.28 15.83 -11.62
CA LEU A 384 -0.88 16.53 -12.85
C LEU A 384 -0.42 17.97 -12.57
N GLN A 385 -1.08 18.67 -11.64
CA GLN A 385 -0.66 20.00 -11.20
C GLN A 385 0.73 19.99 -10.58
N LYS A 386 1.06 18.99 -9.75
CA LYS A 386 2.38 18.88 -9.11
C LYS A 386 3.47 18.38 -10.07
N SER A 387 3.14 17.44 -10.95
CA SER A 387 4.11 16.82 -11.85
C SER A 387 4.40 17.70 -13.08
N ILE A 388 3.37 18.15 -13.79
CA ILE A 388 3.47 18.90 -15.05
C ILE A 388 3.43 20.42 -14.83
N GLY A 389 2.80 20.88 -13.75
CA GLY A 389 2.49 22.30 -13.57
C GLY A 389 1.31 22.73 -14.43
N GLY A 390 1.14 24.05 -14.63
CA GLY A 390 0.00 24.60 -15.36
C GLY A 390 -1.16 24.98 -14.45
N ARG A 391 -2.40 24.71 -14.89
CA ARG A 391 -3.67 25.06 -14.22
C ARG A 391 -4.67 23.91 -14.31
N TRP A 392 -4.31 22.74 -13.77
CA TRP A 392 -5.21 21.59 -13.67
C TRP A 392 -6.17 21.69 -12.49
N ILE A 393 -5.78 22.43 -11.46
CA ILE A 393 -6.60 22.77 -10.30
C ILE A 393 -6.29 24.20 -9.85
N ASN A 394 -7.22 24.75 -9.08
CA ASN A 394 -7.01 25.90 -8.22
C ASN A 394 -7.49 25.49 -6.84
N ASP A 395 -6.54 25.05 -6.01
CA ASP A 395 -6.81 24.41 -4.73
C ASP A 395 -6.33 25.22 -3.53
N ASP A 396 -7.01 25.02 -2.42
CA ASP A 396 -6.52 25.33 -1.09
C ASP A 396 -6.20 24.02 -0.35
N GLN A 397 -5.17 24.04 0.51
CA GLN A 397 -4.76 22.91 1.33
C GLN A 397 -4.79 23.35 2.80
N ILE A 398 -5.43 22.55 3.65
CA ILE A 398 -5.54 22.78 5.09
C ILE A 398 -5.27 21.50 5.87
N SER A 399 -4.80 21.62 7.11
CA SER A 399 -4.83 20.51 8.07
C SER A 399 -6.17 20.48 8.78
N ILE A 400 -6.64 19.29 9.18
CA ILE A 400 -7.83 19.20 10.04
C ILE A 400 -7.65 19.94 11.37
N ASP A 401 -6.41 20.09 11.86
CA ASP A 401 -6.13 20.82 13.10
C ASP A 401 -6.38 22.33 12.96
N ASP A 402 -6.35 22.87 11.72
CA ASP A 402 -6.71 24.26 11.46
C ASP A 402 -8.20 24.54 11.72
N LEU A 403 -9.02 23.50 11.85
CA LEU A 403 -10.48 23.57 12.04
C LEU A 403 -10.93 23.48 13.51
N GLU A 404 -10.03 23.19 14.46
CA GLU A 404 -10.37 22.96 15.89
C GLU A 404 -11.11 24.14 16.54
N GLU A 405 -10.66 25.37 16.27
CA GLU A 405 -11.23 26.57 16.88
C GLU A 405 -12.01 27.44 15.87
N ASN A 406 -11.81 27.24 14.57
CA ASN A 406 -12.29 28.15 13.54
C ASN A 406 -12.81 27.38 12.31
N PRO A 407 -14.14 27.19 12.19
CA PRO A 407 -14.74 26.70 10.95
C PRO A 407 -14.37 27.59 9.77
N GLN A 408 -14.06 26.98 8.64
CA GLN A 408 -13.68 27.68 7.42
C GLN A 408 -14.77 27.55 6.36
N VAL A 409 -14.93 28.57 5.52
CA VAL A 409 -15.97 28.61 4.48
C VAL A 409 -15.33 28.88 3.14
N TYR A 410 -15.62 28.00 2.18
CA TYR A 410 -15.07 28.03 0.83
C TYR A 410 -16.20 28.07 -0.20
N THR A 411 -15.95 28.72 -1.33
CA THR A 411 -16.79 28.57 -2.52
C THR A 411 -16.03 27.71 -3.52
N LEU A 412 -16.54 26.52 -3.79
CA LEU A 412 -15.99 25.60 -4.78
C LEU A 412 -16.77 25.72 -6.07
N PHE A 413 -16.07 26.08 -7.14
CA PHE A 413 -16.61 26.04 -8.50
C PHE A 413 -16.40 24.65 -9.10
N GLN A 414 -17.20 24.34 -10.12
CA GLN A 414 -17.10 23.09 -10.87
C GLN A 414 -15.66 22.75 -11.25
N THR A 415 -15.34 21.45 -11.28
CA THR A 415 -13.97 20.97 -11.40
C THR A 415 -13.22 21.42 -12.67
N THR A 416 -13.92 21.77 -13.74
CA THR A 416 -13.33 22.26 -14.99
C THR A 416 -13.03 23.76 -14.97
N ASP A 417 -13.52 24.50 -13.97
CA ASP A 417 -13.17 25.91 -13.82
C ASP A 417 -11.87 26.09 -13.02
N ASN A 418 -10.76 25.92 -13.72
CA ASN A 418 -9.43 26.05 -13.14
C ASN A 418 -8.99 27.50 -12.90
N SER A 419 -9.87 28.49 -13.13
CA SER A 419 -9.57 29.91 -12.88
C SER A 419 -10.02 30.39 -11.50
N ARG A 420 -10.91 29.63 -10.85
CA ARG A 420 -11.48 29.90 -9.52
C ARG A 420 -11.27 28.68 -8.62
N PRO A 421 -11.33 28.83 -7.28
CA PRO A 421 -11.13 27.69 -6.38
C PRO A 421 -12.10 26.54 -6.69
N ASN A 422 -11.56 25.35 -6.96
CA ASN A 422 -12.32 24.20 -7.44
C ASN A 422 -11.99 22.89 -6.73
N MET A 423 -11.05 22.92 -5.78
CA MET A 423 -10.71 21.78 -4.92
C MET A 423 -10.24 22.26 -3.54
N ILE A 424 -10.49 21.46 -2.50
CA ILE A 424 -9.80 21.61 -1.21
C ILE A 424 -9.16 20.27 -0.86
N LYS A 425 -7.90 20.28 -0.44
CA LYS A 425 -7.24 19.15 0.21
C LYS A 425 -7.28 19.34 1.73
N VAL A 426 -7.80 18.36 2.46
CA VAL A 426 -7.81 18.34 3.93
C VAL A 426 -6.88 17.22 4.40
N ASP A 427 -5.70 17.60 4.87
CA ASP A 427 -4.72 16.66 5.43
C ASP A 427 -5.17 16.18 6.81
N LEU A 428 -4.99 14.89 7.06
CA LEU A 428 -5.24 14.23 8.34
C LEU A 428 -3.91 13.85 8.99
N PRO A 429 -3.87 13.63 10.31
CA PRO A 429 -2.73 13.00 10.97
C PRO A 429 -2.37 11.67 10.31
N GLU A 430 -1.09 11.32 10.20
CA GLU A 430 -0.69 10.09 9.51
C GLU A 430 -1.31 8.84 10.16
N LYS A 431 -1.83 7.95 9.31
CA LYS A 431 -2.43 6.68 9.72
C LYS A 431 -1.34 5.72 10.15
N GLN A 432 -1.41 5.19 11.36
CA GLN A 432 -0.56 4.07 11.77
C GLN A 432 -1.13 2.74 11.28
N ILE A 433 -0.29 1.98 10.59
CA ILE A 433 -0.66 0.68 10.03
C ILE A 433 0.25 -0.38 10.63
N GLU A 434 -0.36 -1.46 11.12
CA GLU A 434 0.38 -2.60 11.65
C GLU A 434 1.31 -3.17 10.57
N SER A 435 2.57 -3.32 10.93
CA SER A 435 3.64 -3.90 10.11
C SER A 435 4.18 -5.16 10.80
N LEU A 436 5.38 -5.60 10.45
CA LEU A 436 6.03 -6.72 11.10
C LEU A 436 6.38 -6.37 12.55
N LYS A 437 5.74 -7.04 13.51
CA LYS A 437 6.09 -6.94 14.93
C LYS A 437 7.55 -7.38 15.18
N PRO A 438 8.30 -6.65 16.03
CA PRO A 438 9.60 -7.08 16.53
C PRO A 438 9.59 -8.52 17.04
N PHE A 439 10.72 -9.21 16.99
CA PHE A 439 10.82 -10.58 17.47
C PHE A 439 10.63 -10.62 18.99
N GLU A 440 11.25 -9.68 19.69
CA GLU A 440 11.16 -9.45 21.12
C GLU A 440 11.22 -7.93 21.37
N GLY A 441 10.69 -7.46 22.50
CA GLY A 441 10.69 -6.01 22.80
C GLY A 441 9.70 -5.17 21.98
N GLU A 442 9.95 -3.86 21.93
CA GLU A 442 9.15 -2.85 21.25
C GLU A 442 9.73 -2.43 19.88
N TYR A 443 11.01 -2.68 19.59
CA TYR A 443 11.68 -2.20 18.38
C TYR A 443 12.56 -3.26 17.69
N SER A 444 12.66 -3.18 16.37
CA SER A 444 13.65 -3.93 15.57
C SER A 444 14.26 -3.02 14.51
N PHE A 445 15.43 -3.36 13.98
CA PHE A 445 16.02 -2.57 12.88
C PHE A 445 15.39 -2.98 11.56
N HIS A 446 15.00 -1.99 10.75
CA HIS A 446 14.46 -2.18 9.41
C HIS A 446 15.30 -1.44 8.38
N SER A 447 15.57 -2.11 7.24
CA SER A 447 16.32 -1.54 6.11
C SER A 447 15.60 -0.43 5.36
N GLN A 448 14.33 -0.16 5.70
CA GLN A 448 13.35 0.53 4.87
C GLN A 448 13.03 -0.25 3.57
N LYS A 449 11.92 0.17 2.94
CA LYS A 449 11.38 -0.37 1.69
C LYS A 449 11.46 0.69 0.58
N GLY A 450 11.82 0.25 -0.63
CA GLY A 450 11.86 1.10 -1.83
C GLY A 450 12.92 0.65 -2.83
N ASP A 451 12.85 1.19 -4.05
CA ASP A 451 13.81 0.89 -5.13
C ASP A 451 15.00 1.86 -5.11
N ASP A 452 16.09 1.49 -5.79
CA ASP A 452 17.35 2.23 -5.91
C ASP A 452 17.96 2.61 -4.54
N LEU A 453 17.70 1.80 -3.51
CA LEU A 453 18.20 2.03 -2.17
C LEU A 453 19.64 1.55 -2.04
N LYS A 454 20.39 2.27 -1.21
CA LYS A 454 21.68 1.82 -0.69
C LYS A 454 21.79 2.22 0.78
N ASN A 455 21.04 1.51 1.60
CA ASN A 455 20.95 1.76 3.03
C ASN A 455 21.96 0.90 3.78
N ASN A 456 22.49 1.42 4.88
CA ASN A 456 23.31 0.63 5.79
C ASN A 456 23.16 1.07 7.24
N MET A 457 23.53 0.16 8.14
CA MET A 457 23.80 0.48 9.55
C MET A 457 25.18 -0.04 9.92
N THR A 458 25.96 0.76 10.65
CA THR A 458 27.36 0.45 10.94
C THR A 458 27.72 0.65 12.41
N ARG A 459 28.58 -0.20 12.96
CA ARG A 459 29.09 -0.06 14.33
C ARG A 459 30.52 -0.58 14.42
N LYS A 460 31.38 0.16 15.13
CA LYS A 460 32.69 -0.34 15.55
C LYS A 460 32.56 -1.08 16.86
N LEU A 461 33.10 -2.29 16.92
CA LEU A 461 33.10 -3.12 18.11
C LEU A 461 34.30 -4.05 18.15
N VAL A 462 34.66 -4.50 19.35
CA VAL A 462 35.71 -5.51 19.54
C VAL A 462 35.04 -6.87 19.62
N ILE A 463 35.42 -7.80 18.73
CA ILE A 463 34.98 -9.19 18.84
C ILE A 463 35.71 -9.80 20.04
N PRO A 464 35.03 -10.39 21.03
CA PRO A 464 35.70 -11.00 22.17
C PRO A 464 36.71 -12.08 21.73
N ALA A 465 37.79 -12.24 22.48
CA ALA A 465 38.80 -13.25 22.18
C ALA A 465 38.28 -14.64 22.57
N GLY A 466 38.44 -15.62 21.68
CA GLY A 466 38.04 -17.01 21.88
C GLY A 466 38.48 -17.89 20.72
N ASP A 467 38.28 -19.19 20.84
CA ASP A 467 38.62 -20.17 19.79
C ASP A 467 37.54 -20.22 18.70
N SER A 468 36.29 -19.87 19.05
CA SER A 468 35.15 -19.76 18.14
C SER A 468 34.35 -18.49 18.45
N ALA A 469 33.99 -17.72 17.41
CA ALA A 469 33.13 -16.55 17.54
C ALA A 469 32.09 -16.52 16.42
N LEU A 470 30.82 -16.41 16.79
CA LEU A 470 29.67 -16.40 15.89
C LEU A 470 28.87 -15.12 16.10
N LEU A 471 28.68 -14.33 15.04
CA LEU A 471 27.69 -13.26 15.05
C LEU A 471 26.31 -13.91 14.85
N SER A 472 25.40 -13.63 15.78
CA SER A 472 24.04 -14.18 15.82
C SER A 472 23.02 -13.05 15.91
N PHE A 473 21.91 -13.18 15.19
CA PHE A 473 20.77 -12.26 15.30
C PHE A 473 19.49 -12.93 14.79
N LYS A 474 18.34 -12.38 15.17
CA LYS A 474 17.04 -12.72 14.60
C LYS A 474 16.80 -11.87 13.37
N THR A 475 16.23 -12.46 12.33
CA THR A 475 15.90 -11.74 11.11
C THR A 475 14.60 -12.23 10.50
N TRP A 476 13.88 -11.29 9.90
CA TRP A 476 12.79 -11.55 8.98
C TRP A 476 13.07 -10.75 7.73
N TYR A 477 12.78 -11.32 6.56
CA TYR A 477 12.96 -10.62 5.30
C TYR A 477 12.07 -11.12 4.17
N GLU A 478 11.75 -10.19 3.29
CA GLU A 478 11.21 -10.40 1.95
C GLU A 478 11.95 -9.45 1.00
N ILE A 479 12.78 -10.03 0.14
CA ILE A 479 13.74 -9.32 -0.72
C ILE A 479 13.62 -9.90 -2.12
N GLU A 480 13.51 -9.05 -3.15
CA GLU A 480 13.37 -9.53 -4.52
C GLU A 480 14.56 -10.43 -4.90
N LYS A 481 14.25 -11.69 -5.17
CA LYS A 481 15.28 -12.71 -5.39
C LYS A 481 16.09 -12.40 -6.66
N ASP A 482 17.42 -12.42 -6.52
CA ASP A 482 18.42 -12.20 -7.58
C ASP A 482 18.58 -10.74 -8.05
N TYR A 483 17.78 -9.79 -7.53
CA TYR A 483 17.80 -8.37 -7.90
C TYR A 483 18.15 -7.46 -6.71
N ASP A 484 17.54 -7.74 -5.55
CA ASP A 484 17.79 -7.02 -4.30
C ASP A 484 18.64 -7.85 -3.33
N PHE A 485 19.45 -7.18 -2.51
CA PHE A 485 20.45 -7.84 -1.69
C PHE A 485 20.61 -7.20 -0.31
N ALA A 486 20.45 -7.99 0.75
CA ALA A 486 20.95 -7.67 2.08
C ALA A 486 22.30 -8.38 2.33
N ARG A 487 23.23 -7.71 3.01
CA ARG A 487 24.61 -8.21 3.22
C ARG A 487 25.11 -7.90 4.63
N VAL A 488 25.89 -8.82 5.19
CA VAL A 488 26.66 -8.62 6.42
C VAL A 488 28.13 -8.41 6.05
N LEU A 489 28.70 -7.29 6.48
CA LEU A 489 30.07 -6.91 6.17
C LEU A 489 30.89 -6.74 7.45
N ILE A 490 32.14 -7.19 7.40
CA ILE A 490 33.17 -6.90 8.40
C ILE A 490 34.28 -6.11 7.71
N ASN A 491 34.58 -4.90 8.19
CA ASN A 491 35.56 -3.98 7.61
C ASN A 491 35.35 -3.75 6.10
N GLY A 492 34.09 -3.64 5.67
CA GLY A 492 33.70 -3.45 4.27
C GLY A 492 33.78 -4.70 3.38
N GLN A 493 34.11 -5.87 3.94
CA GLN A 493 34.09 -7.14 3.21
C GLN A 493 32.84 -7.96 3.57
N ALA A 494 32.04 -8.31 2.56
CA ALA A 494 30.88 -9.19 2.74
C ALA A 494 31.31 -10.61 3.16
N ILE A 495 30.59 -11.18 4.13
CA ILE A 495 30.85 -12.53 4.67
C ILE A 495 29.64 -13.44 4.47
N ALA A 496 29.91 -14.75 4.34
CA ALA A 496 28.87 -15.76 4.19
C ALA A 496 28.37 -16.23 5.57
N GLY A 497 27.07 -16.53 5.65
CA GLY A 497 26.40 -17.09 6.81
C GLY A 497 25.42 -18.19 6.43
N ASN A 498 24.66 -18.70 7.40
CA ASN A 498 23.69 -19.78 7.18
C ASN A 498 22.52 -19.40 6.24
N ILE A 499 22.24 -18.11 6.08
CA ILE A 499 21.14 -17.57 5.24
C ILE A 499 21.61 -16.90 3.94
N THR A 500 22.92 -16.90 3.65
CA THR A 500 23.45 -16.26 2.44
C THR A 500 23.49 -17.21 1.24
N SER A 501 23.20 -16.68 0.05
CA SER A 501 23.42 -17.33 -1.23
C SER A 501 24.69 -16.82 -1.92
N MET A 502 25.29 -17.70 -2.73
CA MET A 502 26.37 -17.39 -3.66
C MET A 502 25.88 -17.37 -5.12
N ASP A 503 24.59 -17.62 -5.34
CA ASP A 503 23.98 -17.58 -6.66
C ASP A 503 23.91 -16.13 -7.14
N ASP A 504 24.54 -15.86 -8.28
CA ASP A 504 24.59 -14.53 -8.91
C ASP A 504 24.31 -14.66 -10.41
N PRO A 505 23.07 -15.02 -10.80
CA PRO A 505 22.72 -15.32 -12.20
C PRO A 505 22.96 -14.13 -13.14
N TYR A 506 22.96 -12.90 -12.60
CA TYR A 506 23.16 -11.67 -13.35
C TYR A 506 24.57 -11.07 -13.20
N ASN A 507 25.50 -11.74 -12.51
CA ASN A 507 26.86 -11.28 -12.26
C ASN A 507 26.94 -9.86 -11.66
N THR A 508 26.06 -9.59 -10.69
CA THR A 508 26.01 -8.33 -9.94
C THR A 508 27.30 -8.05 -9.17
N GLY A 509 28.03 -9.10 -8.78
CA GLY A 509 29.21 -8.99 -7.92
C GLY A 509 28.88 -8.64 -6.47
N LEU A 510 27.62 -8.82 -6.05
CA LEU A 510 27.17 -8.48 -4.71
C LEU A 510 27.17 -9.66 -3.72
N VAL A 511 27.34 -10.90 -4.19
CA VAL A 511 27.39 -12.10 -3.34
C VAL A 511 28.71 -12.22 -2.54
N PRO A 512 28.71 -12.83 -1.32
CA PRO A 512 27.59 -13.47 -0.63
C PRO A 512 26.53 -12.46 -0.19
N ALA A 513 25.25 -12.82 -0.38
CA ALA A 513 24.13 -11.95 -0.07
C ALA A 513 22.88 -12.74 0.36
N ILE A 514 21.93 -12.05 0.99
CA ILE A 514 20.64 -12.55 1.43
C ILE A 514 19.59 -12.01 0.45
N GLY A 515 18.70 -12.88 -0.01
CA GLY A 515 17.59 -12.55 -0.90
C GLY A 515 16.47 -13.59 -0.81
N GLY A 516 15.30 -13.30 -1.37
CA GLY A 516 14.10 -14.14 -1.27
C GLY A 516 13.29 -13.88 0.00
N GLU A 517 12.52 -14.87 0.44
CA GLU A 517 11.60 -14.76 1.57
C GLU A 517 11.99 -15.72 2.71
N SER A 518 11.95 -15.21 3.94
CA SER A 518 12.26 -15.97 5.16
C SER A 518 11.08 -16.82 5.68
N GLY A 519 9.84 -16.40 5.41
CA GLY A 519 8.62 -17.05 5.90
C GLY A 519 8.37 -16.90 7.41
N GLY A 520 9.04 -15.95 8.07
CA GLY A 520 8.96 -15.73 9.52
C GLY A 520 10.31 -15.31 10.11
N TRP A 521 10.32 -14.99 11.41
CA TRP A 521 11.56 -14.70 12.13
C TRP A 521 12.43 -15.96 12.23
N ILE A 522 13.66 -15.90 11.74
CA ILE A 522 14.64 -17.00 11.72
C ILE A 522 15.97 -16.58 12.37
N ASP A 523 16.78 -17.58 12.73
CA ASP A 523 18.13 -17.38 13.26
C ASP A 523 19.15 -17.19 12.13
N ALA A 524 19.92 -16.11 12.22
CA ALA A 524 21.02 -15.81 11.32
C ALA A 524 22.36 -15.95 12.05
N GLU A 525 23.30 -16.67 11.45
CA GLU A 525 24.57 -17.07 12.04
C GLU A 525 25.73 -16.86 11.05
N PHE A 526 26.74 -16.10 11.47
CA PHE A 526 27.91 -15.74 10.65
C PHE A 526 29.21 -15.96 11.42
N ASP A 527 30.14 -16.74 10.86
CA ASP A 527 31.44 -17.01 11.49
C ASP A 527 32.36 -15.79 11.43
N VAL A 528 32.69 -15.25 12.60
CA VAL A 528 33.57 -14.10 12.79
C VAL A 528 34.84 -14.45 13.54
N SER A 529 35.15 -15.74 13.71
CA SER A 529 36.29 -16.25 14.50
C SER A 529 37.63 -15.68 14.04
N GLN A 530 37.79 -15.39 12.74
CA GLN A 530 39.02 -14.80 12.20
C GLN A 530 39.35 -13.40 12.76
N TRP A 531 38.36 -12.71 13.33
CA TRP A 531 38.50 -11.39 13.95
C TRP A 531 38.45 -11.43 15.47
N ALA A 532 38.43 -12.61 16.10
CA ALA A 532 38.44 -12.73 17.55
C ALA A 532 39.59 -11.93 18.19
N GLY A 533 39.25 -11.09 19.17
CA GLY A 533 40.18 -10.17 19.84
C GLY A 533 40.56 -8.91 19.06
N GLN A 534 39.94 -8.64 17.90
CA GLN A 534 40.21 -7.46 17.07
C GLN A 534 39.04 -6.47 17.11
N GLU A 535 39.35 -5.18 16.95
CA GLU A 535 38.35 -4.16 16.66
C GLU A 535 37.99 -4.23 15.17
N VAL A 536 36.69 -4.29 14.89
CA VAL A 536 36.14 -4.36 13.53
C VAL A 536 35.00 -3.36 13.37
N GLU A 537 34.74 -2.98 12.12
CA GLU A 537 33.51 -2.31 11.71
C GLU A 537 32.52 -3.35 11.19
N LEU A 538 31.48 -3.62 11.97
CA LEU A 538 30.34 -4.43 11.55
C LEU A 538 29.36 -3.54 10.78
N SER A 539 28.89 -4.01 9.62
CA SER A 539 27.90 -3.30 8.81
C SER A 539 26.85 -4.25 8.25
N PHE A 540 25.61 -3.80 8.22
CA PHE A 540 24.53 -4.42 7.47
C PHE A 540 24.17 -3.49 6.32
N GLU A 541 24.14 -3.99 5.10
CA GLU A 541 23.88 -3.21 3.90
C GLU A 541 22.68 -3.80 3.15
N TYR A 542 21.78 -2.93 2.68
CA TYR A 542 20.64 -3.27 1.87
C TYR A 542 20.68 -2.47 0.56
N ILE A 543 20.69 -3.17 -0.56
CA ILE A 543 20.79 -2.61 -1.90
C ILE A 543 19.60 -3.11 -2.71
N THR A 544 18.88 -2.19 -3.35
CA THR A 544 17.78 -2.53 -4.26
C THR A 544 18.03 -1.99 -5.66
N ASP A 545 17.49 -2.67 -6.67
CA ASP A 545 17.45 -2.16 -8.03
C ASP A 545 16.26 -1.20 -8.23
N GLY A 546 16.01 -0.73 -9.44
CA GLY A 546 14.82 0.08 -9.77
C GLY A 546 13.56 -0.77 -10.02
N GLY A 547 13.52 -2.00 -9.51
CA GLY A 547 12.60 -3.10 -9.81
C GLY A 547 11.40 -3.17 -8.84
N LEU A 548 11.19 -4.33 -8.22
CA LEU A 548 10.08 -4.58 -7.29
C LEU A 548 10.57 -4.45 -5.84
N ALA A 549 10.19 -3.38 -5.15
CA ALA A 549 10.44 -3.29 -3.71
C ALA A 549 9.53 -4.21 -2.88
N MET A 550 10.12 -5.22 -2.25
CA MET A 550 9.49 -6.04 -1.20
C MET A 550 9.66 -5.41 0.20
N GLU A 551 9.22 -6.06 1.27
CA GLU A 551 9.26 -5.51 2.64
C GLU A 551 10.67 -5.24 3.18
N GLY A 552 11.71 -5.80 2.56
CA GLY A 552 13.10 -5.54 2.90
C GLY A 552 13.62 -6.47 3.99
N PHE A 553 14.52 -5.95 4.83
CA PHE A 553 15.32 -6.74 5.76
C PHE A 553 15.20 -6.21 7.19
N TYR A 554 14.79 -7.08 8.11
CA TYR A 554 14.65 -6.80 9.54
C TYR A 554 15.70 -7.54 10.36
N LEU A 555 16.18 -6.89 11.43
CA LEU A 555 17.18 -7.43 12.35
C LEU A 555 16.75 -7.16 13.78
N ASP A 556 16.97 -8.12 14.65
CA ASP A 556 16.65 -8.02 16.08
C ASP A 556 17.60 -8.90 16.91
N ASN A 557 17.77 -8.61 18.20
CA ASN A 557 18.58 -9.38 19.15
C ASN A 557 20.01 -9.68 18.64
N LEU A 558 20.77 -8.66 18.24
CA LEU A 558 22.13 -8.85 17.74
C LEU A 558 23.08 -9.21 18.89
N ALA A 559 23.86 -10.27 18.71
CA ALA A 559 24.83 -10.74 19.70
C ALA A 559 26.05 -11.41 19.04
N VAL A 560 27.15 -11.51 19.78
CA VAL A 560 28.27 -12.41 19.45
C VAL A 560 28.32 -13.53 20.48
N VAL A 561 28.34 -14.76 19.99
CA VAL A 561 28.54 -15.97 20.80
C VAL A 561 29.99 -16.38 20.69
N VAL A 562 30.74 -16.28 21.79
CA VAL A 562 32.16 -16.68 21.85
C VAL A 562 32.32 -17.85 22.80
N ASP A 563 32.78 -18.98 22.28
CA ASP A 563 32.97 -20.23 23.05
C ASP A 563 31.75 -20.66 23.90
N GLY A 564 30.54 -20.32 23.41
CA GLY A 564 29.26 -20.61 24.05
C GLY A 564 28.73 -19.52 24.99
N GLU A 565 29.49 -18.44 25.23
CA GLU A 565 29.03 -17.27 25.98
C GLU A 565 28.45 -16.22 25.04
N VAL A 566 27.23 -15.76 25.33
CA VAL A 566 26.52 -14.75 24.53
C VAL A 566 26.87 -13.36 25.07
N THR A 567 27.38 -12.50 24.19
CA THR A 567 27.56 -11.06 24.45
C THR A 567 26.62 -10.29 23.53
N GLU A 568 25.62 -9.64 24.12
CA GLU A 568 24.69 -8.79 23.39
C GLU A 568 25.43 -7.59 22.75
N ILE A 569 25.10 -7.34 21.49
CA ILE A 569 25.54 -6.16 20.75
C ILE A 569 24.47 -5.07 20.93
N ASP A 570 23.26 -5.31 20.42
CA ASP A 570 22.17 -4.33 20.37
C ASP A 570 20.84 -5.08 20.12
N ASP A 571 19.82 -4.74 20.88
CA ASP A 571 18.46 -5.28 20.79
C ASP A 571 17.47 -4.30 20.13
N GLY A 572 17.89 -3.06 19.84
CA GLY A 572 17.01 -2.04 19.25
C GLY A 572 16.12 -1.28 20.24
N GLU A 573 16.07 -1.67 21.51
CA GLU A 573 15.13 -1.15 22.52
C GLU A 573 15.57 0.18 23.16
N SER A 574 16.86 0.48 23.10
CA SER A 574 17.45 1.68 23.69
C SER A 574 18.03 2.61 22.61
N ASN A 575 18.77 3.65 23.00
CA ASN A 575 19.53 4.44 22.02
C ASN A 575 20.53 3.53 21.31
N SER A 576 20.18 3.12 20.08
CA SER A 576 21.03 2.21 19.31
C SER A 576 22.46 2.73 19.20
N THR A 577 23.37 1.79 19.33
CA THR A 577 24.82 2.01 19.21
C THR A 577 25.29 1.99 17.76
N PHE A 578 24.41 1.69 16.81
CA PHE A 578 24.69 1.74 15.37
C PHE A 578 24.50 3.15 14.81
N ALA A 579 25.39 3.54 13.89
CA ALA A 579 25.15 4.66 13.00
C ALA A 579 24.21 4.19 11.89
N LEU A 580 22.96 4.67 11.91
CA LEU A 580 21.93 4.32 10.93
C LEU A 580 21.99 5.29 9.74
N ASN A 581 22.23 4.76 8.54
CA ASN A 581 22.21 5.49 7.28
C ASN A 581 21.18 4.85 6.35
N GLY A 582 19.93 5.23 6.54
CA GLY A 582 18.79 4.66 5.83
C GLY A 582 18.16 3.43 6.50
N TYR A 583 18.78 2.85 7.52
CA TYR A 583 18.06 1.97 8.45
C TYR A 583 17.27 2.80 9.46
N LYS A 584 16.21 2.24 10.04
CA LYS A 584 15.41 2.83 11.12
C LYS A 584 15.06 1.77 12.16
N LEU A 585 14.76 2.22 13.38
CA LEU A 585 14.05 1.39 14.35
C LEU A 585 12.57 1.36 13.95
N SER A 586 12.01 0.16 13.83
CA SER A 586 10.62 -0.13 13.54
C SER A 586 9.96 -0.65 14.82
N ASN A 587 8.87 -0.04 15.23
CA ASN A 587 8.06 -0.48 16.38
C ASN A 587 6.96 -1.47 15.99
N GLY A 588 7.06 -2.06 14.80
CA GLY A 588 6.00 -2.90 14.22
C GLY A 588 4.84 -2.12 13.64
N PHE A 589 4.98 -0.82 13.43
CA PHE A 589 4.04 0.00 12.68
C PHE A 589 4.77 0.82 11.61
N HIS A 590 4.06 1.13 10.53
CA HIS A 590 4.49 2.16 9.58
C HIS A 590 3.40 3.21 9.43
N GLN A 591 3.83 4.43 9.11
CA GLN A 591 2.94 5.56 8.88
C GLN A 591 2.62 5.69 7.40
N ALA A 592 1.36 5.95 7.09
CA ALA A 592 0.92 6.32 5.75
C ALA A 592 0.13 7.62 5.79
N GLN A 593 0.24 8.39 4.71
CA GLN A 593 -0.60 9.57 4.55
C GLN A 593 -2.00 9.14 4.13
N HIS A 594 -2.98 9.90 4.60
CA HIS A 594 -4.34 9.79 4.15
C HIS A 594 -5.01 11.16 4.32
N TYR A 595 -5.98 11.46 3.47
CA TYR A 595 -6.56 12.80 3.38
C TYR A 595 -7.86 12.80 2.59
N TYR A 596 -8.62 13.89 2.72
CA TYR A 596 -9.81 14.13 1.90
C TYR A 596 -9.53 15.12 0.77
N LEU A 597 -10.15 14.89 -0.39
CA LEU A 597 -10.22 15.87 -1.48
C LEU A 597 -11.69 16.22 -1.73
N LEU A 598 -12.02 17.50 -1.60
CA LEU A 598 -13.37 18.02 -1.82
C LEU A 598 -13.44 18.62 -3.22
N GLN A 599 -14.37 18.14 -4.05
CA GLN A 599 -14.52 18.51 -5.46
C GLN A 599 -15.97 18.87 -5.75
N TRP A 600 -16.21 20.00 -6.42
CA TRP A 600 -17.55 20.31 -6.91
C TRP A 600 -17.75 19.79 -8.34
N ARG A 601 -18.77 18.96 -8.56
CA ARG A 601 -19.10 18.34 -9.85
C ARG A 601 -20.41 18.89 -10.42
N SER A 602 -20.47 19.04 -11.73
CA SER A 602 -21.63 19.58 -12.44
C SER A 602 -21.98 18.68 -13.64
N HIS A 603 -22.84 19.14 -14.55
CA HIS A 603 -23.09 18.52 -15.85
C HIS A 603 -22.66 19.43 -17.00
N MET A 604 -21.62 20.25 -16.78
CA MET A 604 -21.11 21.21 -17.76
C MET A 604 -19.72 20.82 -18.24
N ASP A 605 -19.39 21.24 -19.46
CA ASP A 605 -18.12 20.92 -20.12
C ASP A 605 -17.92 19.39 -20.20
N VAL A 606 -16.72 18.86 -19.94
CA VAL A 606 -16.48 17.40 -19.98
C VAL A 606 -17.37 16.59 -19.02
N ASP A 607 -17.79 17.19 -17.90
CA ASP A 607 -18.71 16.55 -16.95
C ASP A 607 -20.17 16.48 -17.44
N GLU A 608 -20.51 17.00 -18.64
CA GLU A 608 -21.76 16.66 -19.33
C GLU A 608 -21.93 15.12 -19.49
N GLY A 609 -20.81 14.39 -19.55
CA GLY A 609 -20.79 12.92 -19.54
C GLY A 609 -21.55 12.30 -18.38
N LEU A 610 -21.51 12.90 -17.18
CA LEU A 610 -22.20 12.40 -15.99
C LEU A 610 -23.73 12.39 -16.13
N ALA A 611 -24.28 13.24 -17.00
CA ALA A 611 -25.72 13.24 -17.31
C ALA A 611 -26.11 12.18 -18.34
N ASN A 612 -25.14 11.54 -19.00
CA ASN A 612 -25.33 10.71 -20.19
C ASN A 612 -24.63 9.36 -20.06
N ILE A 613 -25.04 8.52 -19.09
CA ILE A 613 -24.45 7.18 -18.91
C ILE A 613 -25.39 6.12 -19.47
N LYS A 614 -24.95 5.40 -20.51
CA LYS A 614 -25.77 4.39 -21.18
C LYS A 614 -25.56 3.00 -20.60
N ARG A 615 -26.63 2.35 -20.13
CA ARG A 615 -26.66 0.97 -19.60
C ARG A 615 -27.92 0.26 -20.03
N MET A 616 -27.80 -0.99 -20.49
CA MET A 616 -28.98 -1.79 -20.88
C MET A 616 -29.88 -1.05 -21.89
N GLY A 617 -29.26 -0.29 -22.81
CA GLY A 617 -29.95 0.56 -23.78
C GLY A 617 -30.69 1.79 -23.22
N GLN A 618 -30.60 2.05 -21.92
CA GLN A 618 -31.23 3.17 -21.21
C GLN A 618 -30.17 4.17 -20.72
N LEU A 619 -30.57 5.42 -20.49
CA LEU A 619 -29.70 6.44 -19.91
C LEU A 619 -29.94 6.55 -18.41
N MET A 620 -28.85 6.66 -17.65
CA MET A 620 -28.81 7.05 -16.25
C MET A 620 -27.88 8.26 -16.07
N SER A 621 -27.99 8.93 -14.94
CA SER A 621 -27.13 10.08 -14.59
C SER A 621 -26.52 9.91 -13.21
N PHE A 622 -25.35 10.50 -13.05
CA PHE A 622 -24.65 10.73 -11.79
C PHE A 622 -25.01 12.14 -11.30
N ASP A 623 -25.35 12.29 -10.03
CA ASP A 623 -25.94 13.54 -9.52
C ASP A 623 -24.90 14.64 -9.27
N PRO A 624 -25.16 15.89 -9.64
CA PRO A 624 -24.18 16.95 -9.52
C PRO A 624 -24.17 17.51 -8.08
N GLY A 625 -22.99 17.82 -7.53
CA GLY A 625 -22.85 18.32 -6.15
C GLY A 625 -21.40 18.26 -5.65
N LEU A 626 -21.22 18.25 -4.33
CA LEU A 626 -19.92 18.05 -3.70
C LEU A 626 -19.59 16.56 -3.66
N ILE A 627 -18.51 16.15 -4.33
CA ILE A 627 -17.89 14.84 -4.14
C ILE A 627 -16.78 14.96 -3.09
N ILE A 628 -16.79 14.03 -2.16
CA ILE A 628 -15.73 13.87 -1.16
C ILE A 628 -14.96 12.60 -1.52
N TRP A 629 -13.70 12.77 -1.89
CA TRP A 629 -12.78 11.67 -2.12
C TRP A 629 -12.00 11.40 -0.84
N TYR A 630 -11.87 10.13 -0.47
CA TYR A 630 -10.96 9.69 0.58
C TYR A 630 -9.77 8.95 -0.05
N VAL A 631 -8.57 9.46 0.22
CA VAL A 631 -7.30 8.91 -0.25
C VAL A 631 -6.58 8.27 0.93
N ASP A 632 -6.10 7.04 0.75
CA ASP A 632 -5.40 6.27 1.78
C ASP A 632 -4.12 5.63 1.20
N GLU A 633 -2.97 6.28 1.39
CA GLU A 633 -1.67 5.81 0.87
C GLU A 633 -1.14 4.57 1.60
N SER A 634 -1.89 4.07 2.59
CA SER A 634 -1.77 2.74 3.20
C SER A 634 -1.87 1.62 2.17
N LEU A 635 -2.57 1.87 1.07
CA LEU A 635 -2.94 0.90 0.06
C LEU A 635 -2.42 1.36 -1.29
N THR A 636 -2.18 0.39 -2.19
CA THR A 636 -1.70 0.66 -3.55
C THR A 636 -2.71 0.23 -4.62
N ASP A 637 -3.88 -0.23 -4.20
CA ASP A 637 -4.89 -0.83 -5.07
C ASP A 637 -6.31 -0.56 -4.54
N ASN A 638 -7.29 -0.81 -5.41
CA ASN A 638 -8.72 -0.65 -5.15
C ASN A 638 -9.44 -2.01 -5.27
N TRP A 639 -8.82 -3.09 -4.77
CA TRP A 639 -9.39 -4.43 -4.81
C TRP A 639 -10.45 -4.64 -3.75
N VAL A 640 -11.57 -3.92 -3.89
CA VAL A 640 -12.65 -3.84 -2.91
C VAL A 640 -13.32 -5.19 -2.60
N GLY A 641 -13.24 -6.20 -3.48
CA GLY A 641 -13.71 -7.55 -3.14
C GLY A 641 -12.79 -8.32 -2.20
N LYS A 642 -11.52 -7.91 -2.06
CA LYS A 642 -10.57 -8.45 -1.07
C LYS A 642 -10.64 -7.70 0.26
N HIS A 643 -10.77 -6.37 0.20
CA HIS A 643 -10.91 -5.50 1.36
C HIS A 643 -12.05 -4.48 1.13
N PRO A 644 -13.32 -4.90 1.34
CA PRO A 644 -14.48 -4.04 1.12
C PRO A 644 -14.44 -2.79 2.00
N GLY A 645 -14.80 -1.65 1.42
CA GLY A 645 -14.72 -0.35 2.08
C GLY A 645 -13.32 0.29 2.07
N GLU A 646 -12.27 -0.47 1.77
CA GLU A 646 -10.88 -0.01 1.72
C GLU A 646 -10.36 0.08 0.28
N GLY A 647 -9.37 0.94 0.05
CA GLY A 647 -8.74 1.15 -1.24
C GLY A 647 -8.01 2.50 -1.26
N TRP A 648 -6.98 2.63 -2.08
CA TRP A 648 -6.13 3.82 -2.10
C TRP A 648 -6.87 5.12 -2.47
N LEU A 649 -7.94 5.03 -3.28
CA LEU A 649 -8.78 6.16 -3.68
C LEU A 649 -10.24 5.74 -3.88
N GLY A 650 -11.18 6.57 -3.42
CA GLY A 650 -12.61 6.32 -3.64
C GLY A 650 -13.48 7.44 -3.09
N VAL A 651 -14.66 7.61 -3.66
CA VAL A 651 -15.66 8.58 -3.22
C VAL A 651 -16.38 8.07 -1.97
N VAL A 652 -16.77 9.01 -1.12
CA VAL A 652 -17.70 8.77 -0.01
C VAL A 652 -19.11 8.98 -0.55
N ASP A 653 -19.97 7.98 -0.38
CA ASP A 653 -21.34 8.02 -0.89
C ASP A 653 -22.26 8.83 0.05
N ALA A 654 -22.97 9.81 -0.49
CA ALA A 654 -23.88 10.66 0.27
C ALA A 654 -25.17 9.93 0.66
N ASP A 655 -25.56 8.92 -0.13
CA ASP A 655 -26.67 8.01 0.13
C ASP A 655 -26.14 6.60 0.44
N GLN A 656 -26.55 6.04 1.58
CA GLN A 656 -26.12 4.71 2.03
C GLN A 656 -27.17 3.63 1.74
N ASN A 657 -28.24 3.96 1.00
CA ASN A 657 -29.30 3.02 0.64
C ASN A 657 -28.88 2.18 -0.57
N ALA A 658 -28.60 0.89 -0.32
CA ALA A 658 -28.20 -0.01 -1.38
C ALA A 658 -29.29 -0.19 -2.44
N MET A 659 -28.92 0.01 -3.70
CA MET A 659 -29.71 -0.32 -4.87
C MET A 659 -29.70 -1.84 -5.12
N ILE A 660 -30.89 -2.42 -5.16
CA ILE A 660 -31.14 -3.85 -5.27
C ILE A 660 -32.11 -4.10 -6.42
N TRP A 661 -31.83 -5.11 -7.23
CA TRP A 661 -32.71 -5.56 -8.30
C TRP A 661 -34.00 -6.18 -7.73
N GLU A 662 -35.16 -5.69 -8.17
CA GLU A 662 -36.47 -6.01 -7.59
C GLU A 662 -36.81 -7.51 -7.60
N ASN A 663 -36.59 -8.18 -8.75
CA ASN A 663 -37.01 -9.56 -8.95
C ASN A 663 -35.95 -10.56 -8.45
N SER A 664 -34.66 -10.30 -8.69
CA SER A 664 -33.58 -11.19 -8.26
C SER A 664 -33.22 -11.00 -6.78
N GLY A 665 -33.43 -9.80 -6.22
CA GLY A 665 -32.98 -9.45 -4.87
C GLY A 665 -31.47 -9.25 -4.75
N GLU A 666 -30.76 -9.20 -5.88
CA GLU A 666 -29.30 -9.03 -5.92
C GLU A 666 -28.91 -7.57 -5.79
N VAL A 667 -27.86 -7.31 -5.01
CA VAL A 667 -27.28 -5.97 -4.86
C VAL A 667 -26.61 -5.56 -6.18
N ALA A 668 -26.94 -4.39 -6.70
CA ALA A 668 -26.39 -3.89 -7.95
C ALA A 668 -24.89 -3.54 -7.83
N GLN A 669 -24.18 -3.51 -8.97
CA GLN A 669 -22.78 -3.10 -9.03
C GLN A 669 -22.54 -1.71 -8.44
N THR A 670 -21.33 -1.46 -7.94
CA THR A 670 -20.95 -0.21 -7.26
C THR A 670 -21.23 1.04 -8.08
N ARG A 671 -21.05 0.99 -9.40
CA ARG A 671 -21.38 2.12 -10.30
C ARG A 671 -22.84 2.59 -10.25
N TYR A 672 -23.75 1.72 -9.85
CA TYR A 672 -25.14 2.10 -9.62
C TYR A 672 -25.24 2.70 -8.23
N GLN A 673 -24.61 2.12 -7.22
CA GLN A 673 -24.55 2.62 -5.84
C GLN A 673 -24.04 4.08 -5.79
N VAL A 674 -22.85 4.34 -6.34
CA VAL A 674 -22.19 5.65 -6.16
C VAL A 674 -22.64 6.74 -7.13
N ARG A 675 -23.74 6.56 -7.87
CA ARG A 675 -24.22 7.58 -8.83
C ARG A 675 -24.71 8.84 -8.11
N ASP A 676 -25.17 8.69 -6.88
CA ASP A 676 -25.76 9.68 -5.98
C ASP A 676 -24.80 10.02 -4.83
N ALA A 677 -23.51 9.68 -4.98
CA ALA A 677 -22.45 10.02 -4.03
C ALA A 677 -22.23 11.51 -3.78
N ALA A 678 -22.81 12.39 -4.60
CA ALA A 678 -22.66 13.82 -4.45
C ALA A 678 -23.53 14.37 -3.31
N PHE A 679 -22.89 15.01 -2.33
CA PHE A 679 -23.58 15.79 -1.32
C PHE A 679 -24.18 17.05 -1.96
N SER A 680 -25.44 17.37 -1.62
CA SER A 680 -26.22 18.42 -2.28
C SER A 680 -27.35 18.94 -1.38
N LEU A 681 -27.74 20.22 -1.54
CA LEU A 681 -28.98 20.79 -1.00
C LEU A 681 -30.22 20.45 -1.85
N LYS A 682 -30.02 19.83 -3.01
CA LYS A 682 -31.08 19.39 -3.93
C LYS A 682 -31.23 17.88 -3.85
N ASP A 683 -32.47 17.43 -3.98
CA ASP A 683 -32.85 16.03 -4.09
C ASP A 683 -32.19 15.36 -5.30
N HIS A 684 -31.90 14.06 -5.15
CA HIS A 684 -31.28 13.19 -6.15
C HIS A 684 -32.20 12.95 -7.35
N THR A 685 -31.61 12.65 -8.49
CA THR A 685 -32.37 12.34 -9.71
C THR A 685 -32.97 10.93 -9.58
N PRO A 686 -34.26 10.71 -9.88
CA PRO A 686 -34.80 9.34 -9.90
C PRO A 686 -34.15 8.52 -11.01
N MET A 687 -33.81 7.26 -10.70
CA MET A 687 -33.32 6.29 -11.69
C MET A 687 -34.27 5.10 -11.75
N ARG A 688 -34.57 4.64 -12.98
CA ARG A 688 -35.26 3.37 -13.19
C ARG A 688 -34.71 2.68 -14.43
N LEU A 689 -34.05 1.54 -14.24
CA LEU A 689 -33.48 0.71 -15.30
C LEU A 689 -34.20 -0.63 -15.35
N VAL A 690 -34.32 -1.18 -16.55
CA VAL A 690 -34.87 -2.52 -16.79
C VAL A 690 -33.88 -3.35 -17.58
N ASN A 691 -33.45 -4.50 -17.05
CA ASN A 691 -32.54 -5.39 -17.75
C ASN A 691 -33.27 -6.31 -18.75
N SER A 692 -32.55 -7.21 -19.41
CA SER A 692 -33.12 -8.07 -20.46
C SER A 692 -34.06 -9.16 -19.90
N ASP A 693 -33.91 -9.50 -18.61
CA ASP A 693 -34.83 -10.38 -17.87
C ASP A 693 -36.12 -9.68 -17.40
N ASN A 694 -36.31 -8.40 -17.71
CA ASN A 694 -37.33 -7.52 -17.11
C ASN A 694 -37.21 -7.36 -15.58
N ASP A 695 -36.01 -7.59 -15.02
CA ASP A 695 -35.69 -7.14 -13.67
C ASP A 695 -35.52 -5.63 -13.64
N VAL A 696 -35.93 -5.01 -12.56
CA VAL A 696 -36.00 -3.56 -12.40
C VAL A 696 -35.01 -3.13 -11.33
N LEU A 697 -34.21 -2.13 -11.64
CA LEU A 697 -33.41 -1.40 -10.67
C LEU A 697 -33.99 0.00 -10.55
N GLU A 698 -34.57 0.32 -9.41
CA GLU A 698 -35.20 1.62 -9.16
C GLU A 698 -34.59 2.25 -7.92
N ASP A 699 -34.17 3.50 -8.07
CA ASP A 699 -33.77 4.33 -6.94
C ASP A 699 -34.98 5.15 -6.48
N THR A 700 -35.31 4.97 -5.20
CA THR A 700 -36.43 5.66 -4.54
C THR A 700 -35.96 6.55 -3.37
N SER A 701 -34.67 6.53 -3.04
CA SER A 701 -34.08 7.33 -1.97
C SER A 701 -33.59 8.65 -2.52
N LEU A 702 -34.53 9.57 -2.75
CA LEU A 702 -34.21 10.79 -3.51
C LEU A 702 -33.82 11.99 -2.65
N VAL A 703 -33.77 11.85 -1.32
CA VAL A 703 -33.57 13.01 -0.43
C VAL A 703 -32.10 13.41 -0.43
N GLY A 704 -31.82 14.63 -0.88
CA GLY A 704 -30.45 15.14 -0.94
C GLY A 704 -29.80 15.23 0.44
N ASN A 705 -28.54 14.81 0.54
CA ASN A 705 -27.73 14.94 1.75
C ASN A 705 -26.71 16.08 1.62
N ALA A 706 -26.84 17.12 2.45
CA ALA A 706 -25.98 18.31 2.39
C ALA A 706 -24.85 18.32 3.43
N SER A 707 -24.67 17.25 4.21
CA SER A 707 -23.74 17.21 5.34
C SER A 707 -22.96 15.89 5.34
N PHE A 708 -21.65 16.02 5.36
CA PHE A 708 -20.71 14.93 5.61
C PHE A 708 -20.11 15.09 7.00
N SER A 709 -19.91 13.97 7.69
CA SER A 709 -19.15 13.92 8.95
C SER A 709 -18.46 12.56 9.04
N ASP A 710 -17.13 12.54 9.19
CA ASP A 710 -16.33 11.31 9.16
C ASP A 710 -16.67 10.28 10.27
N ASN A 711 -17.42 10.69 11.30
CA ASN A 711 -17.99 9.83 12.34
C ASN A 711 -19.33 9.17 11.98
N GLN A 712 -19.83 9.37 10.75
CA GLN A 712 -21.00 8.66 10.23
C GLN A 712 -20.58 7.37 9.54
N ASP A 713 -21.51 6.41 9.49
CA ASP A 713 -21.29 5.13 8.81
C ASP A 713 -21.47 5.29 7.30
N TYR A 714 -20.35 5.24 6.58
CA TYR A 714 -20.32 5.20 5.11
C TYR A 714 -19.93 3.82 4.57
N THR A 715 -19.95 2.77 5.40
CA THR A 715 -19.51 1.43 4.99
C THR A 715 -20.49 0.72 4.07
N SER A 716 -21.69 1.27 3.86
CA SER A 716 -22.76 0.68 3.05
C SER A 716 -22.94 -0.84 3.32
N PRO A 717 -23.42 -1.26 4.51
CA PRO A 717 -23.38 -2.67 4.93
C PRO A 717 -24.05 -3.69 3.99
N GLN A 718 -24.99 -3.25 3.15
CA GLN A 718 -25.64 -4.11 2.13
C GLN A 718 -24.87 -4.17 0.80
N ALA A 719 -23.99 -3.21 0.54
CA ALA A 719 -23.13 -3.10 -0.63
C ALA A 719 -21.71 -2.69 -0.21
N PRO A 720 -20.98 -3.52 0.56
CA PRO A 720 -19.73 -3.10 1.20
C PRO A 720 -18.62 -2.73 0.20
N ASP A 721 -18.65 -3.27 -1.01
CA ASP A 721 -17.72 -2.93 -2.11
C ASP A 721 -17.87 -1.47 -2.56
N SER A 722 -19.05 -0.86 -2.40
CA SER A 722 -19.31 0.55 -2.71
C SER A 722 -19.12 1.48 -1.53
N GLY A 723 -18.99 0.93 -0.32
CA GLY A 723 -18.81 1.70 0.90
C GLY A 723 -17.41 2.27 1.03
N ARG A 724 -17.22 3.08 2.08
CA ARG A 724 -15.92 3.54 2.56
C ARG A 724 -15.79 3.38 4.07
N ILE A 725 -14.68 2.78 4.49
CA ILE A 725 -14.22 2.79 5.88
C ILE A 725 -13.36 4.03 6.06
N LEU A 726 -13.83 4.95 6.90
CA LEU A 726 -13.16 6.21 7.16
C LEU A 726 -12.45 6.15 8.51
N THR A 727 -11.37 6.91 8.64
CA THR A 727 -10.74 7.15 9.94
C THR A 727 -11.34 8.40 10.53
N GLU A 728 -11.93 8.30 11.72
CA GLU A 728 -12.66 9.39 12.33
C GLU A 728 -11.71 10.38 13.02
N PHE A 729 -11.56 11.59 12.46
CA PHE A 729 -10.84 12.70 13.10
C PHE A 729 -11.76 13.90 13.40
N GLY A 730 -13.07 13.74 13.18
CA GLY A 730 -14.10 14.73 13.44
C GLY A 730 -14.32 15.70 12.29
N LEU A 731 -13.82 15.44 11.08
CA LEU A 731 -14.07 16.32 9.94
C LEU A 731 -15.56 16.33 9.60
N ALA A 732 -16.16 17.53 9.58
CA ALA A 732 -17.49 17.76 9.03
C ALA A 732 -17.49 18.81 7.94
N VAL A 733 -18.29 18.56 6.90
CA VAL A 733 -18.42 19.41 5.72
C VAL A 733 -19.91 19.63 5.45
N ASP A 734 -20.36 20.88 5.61
CA ASP A 734 -21.75 21.27 5.36
C ASP A 734 -21.85 22.15 4.11
N ILE A 735 -22.75 21.80 3.19
CA ILE A 735 -23.11 22.68 2.06
C ILE A 735 -24.08 23.73 2.57
N VAL A 736 -23.64 24.98 2.65
CA VAL A 736 -24.44 26.11 3.16
C VAL A 736 -25.14 26.89 2.05
N ASN A 737 -24.67 26.76 0.81
CA ASN A 737 -25.30 27.34 -0.37
C ASN A 737 -24.94 26.55 -1.63
N GLN A 738 -25.81 26.56 -2.63
CA GLN A 738 -25.63 25.86 -3.90
C GLN A 738 -26.29 26.69 -5.01
N SER A 739 -25.57 26.86 -6.11
CA SER A 739 -26.09 27.58 -7.29
C SER A 739 -27.22 26.80 -7.99
N ASP A 740 -28.16 27.52 -8.60
CA ASP A 740 -29.32 26.92 -9.28
C ASP A 740 -28.93 25.93 -10.40
N ASN A 741 -27.87 26.24 -11.15
CA ASN A 741 -27.32 25.43 -12.24
C ASN A 741 -26.19 24.47 -11.82
N ASN A 742 -25.88 24.38 -10.52
CA ASN A 742 -24.78 23.59 -9.98
C ASN A 742 -23.36 23.96 -10.46
N GLU A 743 -23.16 25.20 -10.90
CA GLU A 743 -21.82 25.70 -11.27
C GLU A 743 -20.88 25.82 -10.08
N TYR A 744 -21.42 26.09 -8.89
CA TYR A 744 -20.68 26.17 -7.64
C TYR A 744 -21.53 25.83 -6.42
N GLY A 745 -20.84 25.52 -5.33
CA GLY A 745 -21.38 25.41 -3.98
C GLY A 745 -20.51 26.14 -2.96
N VAL A 746 -21.11 26.48 -1.82
CA VAL A 746 -20.41 27.04 -0.67
C VAL A 746 -20.41 25.99 0.42
N VAL A 747 -19.21 25.58 0.84
CA VAL A 747 -18.99 24.54 1.84
C VAL A 747 -18.41 25.16 3.11
N ARG A 748 -18.89 24.70 4.26
CA ARG A 748 -18.35 25.02 5.58
C ARG A 748 -17.65 23.78 6.12
N LEU A 749 -16.35 23.88 6.34
CA LEU A 749 -15.53 22.85 6.97
C LEU A 749 -15.40 23.16 8.46
N SER A 750 -15.54 22.14 9.30
CA SER A 750 -15.38 22.24 10.76
C SER A 750 -14.87 20.92 11.34
N LYS A 751 -14.25 20.96 12.52
CA LYS A 751 -13.95 19.76 13.31
C LYS A 751 -15.03 19.60 14.38
N VAL A 752 -15.85 18.58 14.27
CA VAL A 752 -16.77 18.15 15.32
C VAL A 752 -15.92 17.52 16.41
N SER A 753 -15.95 18.10 17.60
CA SER A 753 -15.30 17.50 18.77
C SER A 753 -15.89 16.11 18.98
N GLN A 754 -15.11 15.05 18.73
CA GLN A 754 -15.43 13.74 19.25
C GLN A 754 -15.59 13.86 20.77
N HIS A 755 -16.60 13.21 21.32
CA HIS A 755 -16.75 13.16 22.77
C HIS A 755 -15.58 12.34 23.31
N ASN A 756 -14.59 12.99 23.94
CA ASN A 756 -13.47 12.28 24.58
C ASN A 756 -14.00 11.14 25.46
N VAL A 757 -13.58 9.90 25.20
CA VAL A 757 -13.93 8.75 26.03
C VAL A 757 -12.80 8.60 27.03
N ALA A 758 -13.09 8.75 28.33
CA ALA A 758 -12.02 8.63 29.32
C ALA A 758 -11.30 7.28 29.20
N PRO A 759 -9.96 7.24 29.40
CA PRO A 759 -9.19 6.01 29.33
C PRO A 759 -9.70 5.00 30.36
N THR A 760 -9.33 3.74 30.25
CA THR A 760 -9.59 2.71 31.26
C THR A 760 -8.30 2.40 32.01
N ALA A 761 -8.24 2.73 33.30
CA ALA A 761 -7.13 2.38 34.16
C ALA A 761 -7.19 0.89 34.55
N ASN A 762 -6.08 0.17 34.41
CA ASN A 762 -6.00 -1.23 34.85
C ASN A 762 -4.56 -1.64 35.15
N PHE A 763 -4.34 -2.48 36.16
CA PHE A 763 -3.04 -3.05 36.47
C PHE A 763 -3.12 -4.34 37.28
N GLU A 764 -2.03 -5.10 37.26
CA GLU A 764 -1.79 -6.22 38.17
C GLU A 764 -0.56 -5.97 39.06
N LEU A 765 -0.55 -6.56 40.25
CA LEU A 765 0.55 -6.43 41.21
C LEU A 765 1.22 -7.78 41.45
N ASN A 766 2.56 -7.79 41.44
CA ASN A 766 3.38 -8.93 41.82
C ASN A 766 4.07 -8.63 43.15
N VAL A 767 3.94 -9.53 44.13
CA VAL A 767 4.44 -9.32 45.49
C VAL A 767 5.45 -10.39 45.86
N THR A 768 6.62 -9.98 46.37
CA THR A 768 7.61 -10.89 46.97
C THR A 768 8.13 -10.30 48.28
N GLY A 769 7.63 -10.80 49.40
CA GLY A 769 7.91 -10.26 50.73
C GLY A 769 7.42 -8.82 50.84
N LEU A 770 8.36 -7.88 51.00
CA LEU A 770 8.07 -6.44 51.10
C LEU A 770 8.23 -5.68 49.77
N ASN A 771 8.66 -6.35 48.69
CA ASN A 771 8.81 -5.74 47.37
C ASN A 771 7.56 -5.98 46.52
N VAL A 772 7.14 -4.95 45.77
CA VAL A 772 6.01 -5.00 44.85
C VAL A 772 6.44 -4.43 43.50
N SER A 773 6.02 -5.07 42.42
CA SER A 773 6.07 -4.51 41.06
C SER A 773 4.66 -4.47 40.46
N ALA A 774 4.40 -3.46 39.63
CA ALA A 774 3.15 -3.33 38.89
C ALA A 774 3.35 -3.64 37.41
N ASN A 775 2.37 -4.30 36.80
CA ASN A 775 2.24 -4.42 35.35
C ASN A 775 1.01 -3.61 34.93
N ASN A 776 1.21 -2.54 34.18
CA ASN A 776 0.13 -1.71 33.67
C ASN A 776 -0.59 -2.36 32.47
N PHE A 777 -1.92 -2.33 32.49
CA PHE A 777 -2.81 -2.78 31.42
C PHE A 777 -3.84 -1.71 31.04
N SER A 778 -3.58 -0.45 31.38
CA SER A 778 -4.46 0.66 31.04
C SER A 778 -4.51 0.89 29.53
N SER A 779 -5.68 1.27 29.01
CA SER A 779 -5.92 1.47 27.59
C SER A 779 -6.82 2.68 27.36
N ASP A 780 -6.66 3.36 26.25
CA ASP A 780 -7.58 4.39 25.78
C ASP A 780 -8.22 3.95 24.46
N GLN A 781 -9.51 4.22 24.30
CA GLN A 781 -10.27 3.75 23.14
C GLN A 781 -10.25 4.77 21.99
N ASP A 782 -10.16 6.07 22.27
CA ASP A 782 -10.20 7.15 21.27
C ASP A 782 -8.94 8.04 21.28
N GLY A 783 -7.86 7.55 21.89
CA GLY A 783 -6.64 8.35 22.10
C GLY A 783 -5.46 7.53 22.64
N GLU A 784 -4.49 8.24 23.20
CA GLU A 784 -3.30 7.68 23.84
C GLU A 784 -3.17 8.16 25.30
N ILE A 785 -2.64 7.31 26.18
CA ILE A 785 -2.36 7.70 27.57
C ILE A 785 -1.07 8.52 27.62
N THR A 786 -1.17 9.78 28.04
CA THR A 786 -0.04 10.72 28.10
C THR A 786 0.65 10.78 29.45
N SER A 787 0.00 10.35 30.53
CA SER A 787 0.65 10.30 31.85
C SER A 787 0.07 9.27 32.81
N TYR A 788 0.92 8.83 33.74
CA TYR A 788 0.62 7.89 34.81
C TYR A 788 0.89 8.55 36.16
N LEU A 789 0.04 8.28 37.15
CA LEU A 789 0.27 8.67 38.54
C LEU A 789 -0.10 7.52 39.47
N TRP A 790 0.91 6.92 40.07
CA TRP A 790 0.78 5.89 41.08
C TRP A 790 0.78 6.49 42.48
N ASP A 791 -0.11 6.01 43.35
CA ASP A 791 -0.02 6.16 44.81
C ASP A 791 0.06 4.77 45.43
N PHE A 792 1.15 4.51 46.17
CA PHE A 792 1.40 3.21 46.79
C PHE A 792 0.70 3.03 48.15
N GLY A 793 -0.19 3.95 48.56
CA GLY A 793 -0.94 3.86 49.80
C GLY A 793 -0.12 4.08 51.08
N ASN A 794 1.17 4.38 50.94
CA ASN A 794 2.10 4.71 52.04
C ASN A 794 2.60 6.17 51.96
N GLY A 795 2.03 6.98 51.06
CA GLY A 795 2.41 8.36 50.80
C GLY A 795 3.56 8.55 49.81
N ALA A 796 4.08 7.48 49.20
CA ALA A 796 4.99 7.55 48.06
C ALA A 796 4.22 7.37 46.74
N THR A 797 4.73 8.01 45.69
CA THR A 797 4.12 8.06 44.35
C THR A 797 5.15 7.79 43.25
N SER A 798 4.69 7.52 42.03
CA SER A 798 5.53 7.38 40.83
C SER A 798 4.77 7.81 39.57
N ASP A 799 5.51 8.25 38.56
CA ASP A 799 5.05 8.61 37.21
C ASP A 799 5.52 7.61 36.12
N GLU A 800 6.23 6.55 36.51
CA GLU A 800 6.63 5.48 35.60
C GLU A 800 5.40 4.68 35.15
N MET A 801 5.43 4.18 33.91
CA MET A 801 4.34 3.36 33.36
C MET A 801 4.10 2.09 34.20
N SER A 802 5.17 1.40 34.62
CA SER A 802 5.14 0.17 35.42
C SER A 802 6.21 0.22 36.52
N PRO A 803 5.93 0.81 37.70
CA PRO A 803 6.94 1.02 38.74
C PRO A 803 7.22 -0.21 39.61
N THR A 804 8.36 -0.16 40.31
CA THR A 804 8.70 -1.10 41.39
C THR A 804 9.00 -0.36 42.69
N TRP A 805 8.56 -0.89 43.84
CA TRP A 805 8.80 -0.28 45.15
C TRP A 805 8.82 -1.30 46.30
N SER A 806 9.11 -0.82 47.51
CA SER A 806 9.11 -1.66 48.72
C SER A 806 8.46 -0.97 49.92
N TYR A 807 7.82 -1.75 50.78
CA TYR A 807 7.25 -1.28 52.03
C TYR A 807 8.21 -1.49 53.21
N LYS A 808 8.19 -0.57 54.18
CA LYS A 808 9.01 -0.67 55.39
C LYS A 808 8.42 -1.61 56.44
N GLN A 809 7.12 -1.88 56.37
CA GLN A 809 6.38 -2.68 57.34
C GLN A 809 5.40 -3.59 56.60
N ALA A 810 5.24 -4.81 57.10
CA ALA A 810 4.17 -5.70 56.65
C ALA A 810 2.80 -5.09 56.94
N GLY A 811 1.84 -5.36 56.06
CA GLY A 811 0.49 -4.82 56.15
C GLY A 811 -0.26 -4.86 54.83
N GLU A 812 -1.52 -4.48 54.88
CA GLU A 812 -2.33 -4.22 53.70
C GLU A 812 -2.23 -2.74 53.31
N TYR A 813 -2.00 -2.49 52.02
CA TYR A 813 -1.96 -1.16 51.41
C TYR A 813 -2.90 -1.13 50.22
N THR A 814 -3.46 0.05 49.92
CA THR A 814 -4.25 0.26 48.70
C THR A 814 -3.38 1.00 47.71
N VAL A 815 -3.05 0.36 46.59
CA VAL A 815 -2.32 0.97 45.48
C VAL A 815 -3.35 1.52 44.51
N SER A 816 -3.16 2.75 44.03
CA SER A 816 -3.99 3.34 42.99
C SER A 816 -3.15 3.85 41.83
N LEU A 817 -3.67 3.67 40.62
CA LEU A 817 -3.16 4.26 39.38
C LEU A 817 -4.20 5.23 38.86
N THR A 818 -3.78 6.46 38.55
CA THR A 818 -4.53 7.43 37.75
C THR A 818 -3.83 7.58 36.41
N VAL A 819 -4.57 7.48 35.31
CA VAL A 819 -4.06 7.71 33.94
C VAL A 819 -4.75 8.94 33.35
N VAL A 820 -4.04 9.65 32.47
CA VAL A 820 -4.55 10.82 31.72
C VAL A 820 -4.35 10.57 30.24
N ASP A 821 -5.38 10.80 29.43
CA ASP A 821 -5.30 10.71 27.96
C ASP A 821 -4.71 11.99 27.32
N ASP A 822 -4.57 11.97 26.00
CA ASP A 822 -4.08 13.08 25.16
C ASP A 822 -5.05 14.26 25.08
N LYS A 823 -6.30 14.08 25.49
CA LYS A 823 -7.37 15.09 25.54
C LYS A 823 -7.68 15.55 26.98
N GLY A 824 -6.88 15.11 27.96
CA GLY A 824 -6.94 15.47 29.37
C GLY A 824 -8.02 14.80 30.21
N ALA A 825 -8.78 13.80 29.73
CA ALA A 825 -9.64 13.02 30.62
C ALA A 825 -8.84 11.94 31.36
N THR A 826 -9.44 11.45 32.44
CA THR A 826 -8.73 10.64 33.44
C THR A 826 -9.60 9.50 33.92
N ASP A 827 -8.96 8.37 34.21
CA ASP A 827 -9.57 7.28 34.98
C ASP A 827 -8.64 6.79 36.07
N SER A 828 -9.17 6.06 37.05
CA SER A 828 -8.38 5.54 38.16
C SER A 828 -8.83 4.15 38.60
N PHE A 829 -7.84 3.28 38.78
CA PHE A 829 -8.03 1.92 39.28
C PHE A 829 -7.29 1.75 40.61
N SER A 830 -7.83 0.94 41.51
CA SER A 830 -7.22 0.68 42.81
C SER A 830 -7.29 -0.80 43.17
N SER A 831 -6.19 -1.33 43.72
CA SER A 831 -6.08 -2.71 44.15
C SER A 831 -5.42 -2.79 45.53
N ALA A 832 -5.93 -3.69 46.38
CA ALA A 832 -5.34 -3.95 47.68
C ALA A 832 -4.16 -4.90 47.52
N VAL A 833 -3.05 -4.59 48.20
CA VAL A 833 -1.86 -5.43 48.24
C VAL A 833 -1.51 -5.74 49.68
N SER A 834 -1.35 -7.02 49.99
CA SER A 834 -0.84 -7.48 51.28
C SER A 834 0.62 -7.85 51.14
N VAL A 835 1.49 -7.22 51.93
CA VAL A 835 2.92 -7.51 51.97
C VAL A 835 3.30 -8.08 53.32
N GLU A 836 4.12 -9.13 53.31
CA GLU A 836 4.54 -9.85 54.50
C GLU A 836 6.05 -9.70 54.71
N SER A 837 6.47 -9.62 55.96
CA SER A 837 7.90 -9.65 56.27
C SER A 837 8.41 -11.07 56.03
N PRO A 838 9.62 -11.25 55.48
CA PRO A 838 10.21 -12.58 55.35
C PRO A 838 10.32 -13.26 56.72
N ASN A 839 9.87 -14.52 56.82
CA ASN A 839 9.96 -15.31 58.06
C ASN A 839 11.41 -15.46 58.53
N ALA A 840 11.69 -15.13 59.79
CA ALA A 840 12.98 -15.42 60.41
C ALA A 840 13.03 -16.87 60.91
N LEU A 841 14.13 -17.58 60.68
CA LEU A 841 14.25 -18.96 61.14
C LEU A 841 14.31 -19.02 62.69
N PRO A 842 13.66 -20.02 63.32
CA PRO A 842 13.58 -20.09 64.77
C PRO A 842 14.91 -20.51 65.40
N GLU A 843 15.22 -20.05 66.61
CA GLU A 843 16.45 -20.43 67.32
C GLU A 843 16.23 -21.65 68.22
N ALA A 844 16.88 -22.76 67.88
CA ALA A 844 16.81 -23.98 68.68
C ALA A 844 17.64 -23.92 69.96
N SER A 845 17.00 -24.20 71.10
CA SER A 845 17.63 -24.24 72.42
C SER A 845 16.87 -25.14 73.38
N ALA A 846 17.56 -25.73 74.35
CA ALA A 846 16.97 -26.66 75.29
C ALA A 846 17.81 -26.88 76.55
N LYS A 847 17.15 -27.40 77.59
CA LYS A 847 17.73 -27.73 78.89
C LYS A 847 17.34 -29.15 79.29
N TYR A 848 18.13 -29.74 80.18
CA TYR A 848 17.86 -31.06 80.71
C TYR A 848 18.25 -31.18 82.19
N ILE A 849 17.62 -32.14 82.87
CA ILE A 849 18.04 -32.66 84.17
C ILE A 849 18.01 -34.19 84.11
N HIS A 850 18.81 -34.85 84.95
CA HIS A 850 18.82 -36.30 85.02
C HIS A 850 18.95 -36.83 86.45
N LEU A 851 18.41 -38.03 86.69
CA LEU A 851 18.64 -38.81 87.90
C LEU A 851 19.06 -40.22 87.48
N GLY A 852 20.37 -40.45 87.50
CA GLY A 852 20.96 -41.59 86.81
C GLY A 852 20.67 -41.52 85.32
N ARG A 853 20.11 -42.61 84.75
CA ARG A 853 19.80 -42.71 83.32
C ARG A 853 18.43 -42.15 82.93
N TRP A 854 17.64 -41.67 83.88
CA TRP A 854 16.38 -40.98 83.60
C TRP A 854 16.66 -39.52 83.30
N VAL A 855 16.34 -39.07 82.09
CA VAL A 855 16.58 -37.70 81.62
C VAL A 855 15.26 -37.06 81.27
N THR A 856 15.01 -35.89 81.85
CA THR A 856 13.93 -35.00 81.43
C THR A 856 14.55 -33.85 80.65
N MET A 857 14.12 -33.67 79.41
CA MET A 857 14.54 -32.55 78.56
C MET A 857 13.34 -31.69 78.22
N TRP A 858 13.58 -30.38 78.09
CA TRP A 858 12.57 -29.45 77.59
C TRP A 858 13.19 -28.38 76.68
N SER A 859 12.41 -27.97 75.70
CA SER A 859 12.77 -26.93 74.75
C SER A 859 12.65 -25.56 75.42
N THR A 860 13.69 -24.75 75.24
CA THR A 860 13.71 -23.32 75.52
C THR A 860 13.92 -22.54 74.22
N SER A 861 13.53 -23.14 73.09
CA SER A 861 13.64 -22.53 71.76
C SER A 861 12.73 -21.32 71.65
N SER A 862 13.18 -20.33 70.91
CA SER A 862 12.47 -19.07 70.68
C SER A 862 12.44 -18.76 69.20
N ASP A 863 11.48 -17.94 68.83
CA ASP A 863 11.39 -17.38 67.50
C ASP A 863 11.24 -15.86 67.64
N SER A 864 11.92 -15.10 66.78
CA SER A 864 12.05 -13.65 66.94
C SER A 864 10.85 -12.88 66.39
N ASP A 865 10.16 -13.45 65.42
CA ASP A 865 8.99 -12.89 64.73
C ASP A 865 7.73 -13.74 64.89
N GLY A 866 7.85 -14.96 65.41
CA GLY A 866 6.71 -15.85 65.62
C GLY A 866 6.76 -16.70 66.89
N ARG A 867 6.17 -17.89 66.81
CA ARG A 867 6.16 -18.88 67.90
C ARG A 867 6.47 -20.28 67.37
N ILE A 868 7.13 -21.06 68.22
CA ILE A 868 7.37 -22.49 67.92
C ILE A 868 6.07 -23.29 68.03
N VAL A 869 5.63 -23.89 66.93
CA VAL A 869 4.41 -24.71 66.85
C VAL A 869 4.69 -26.21 66.95
N ASP A 870 5.88 -26.66 66.54
CA ASP A 870 6.27 -28.07 66.67
C ASP A 870 7.69 -28.23 67.22
N THR A 871 7.88 -29.31 67.98
CA THR A 871 9.18 -29.69 68.57
C THR A 871 9.34 -31.20 68.50
N GLU A 872 10.37 -31.65 67.80
CA GLU A 872 10.70 -33.04 67.59
C GLU A 872 12.12 -33.33 68.09
N TRP A 873 12.28 -34.42 68.83
CA TRP A 873 13.53 -34.82 69.46
C TRP A 873 13.92 -36.21 68.99
N THR A 874 15.08 -36.34 68.38
CA THR A 874 15.65 -37.63 68.01
C THR A 874 16.69 -38.04 69.05
N LEU A 875 16.39 -39.14 69.74
CA LEU A 875 17.24 -39.71 70.80
C LEU A 875 18.41 -40.51 70.20
N PRO A 876 19.45 -40.85 70.99
CA PRO A 876 20.63 -41.59 70.51
C PRO A 876 20.32 -42.96 69.90
N ASN A 877 19.19 -43.56 70.28
CA ASN A 877 18.71 -44.85 69.75
C ASN A 877 17.83 -44.69 68.49
N GLY A 878 17.76 -43.50 67.91
CA GLY A 878 16.94 -43.17 66.74
C GLY A 878 15.44 -43.01 67.03
N LYS A 879 15.00 -43.15 68.29
CA LYS A 879 13.57 -42.95 68.63
C LYS A 879 13.24 -41.47 68.67
N VAL A 880 12.10 -41.13 68.10
CA VAL A 880 11.57 -39.77 68.08
C VAL A 880 10.62 -39.52 69.26
N LYS A 881 10.74 -38.35 69.88
CA LYS A 881 9.80 -37.79 70.85
C LYS A 881 9.28 -36.46 70.34
N ARG A 882 7.98 -36.20 70.54
CA ARG A 882 7.35 -34.93 70.17
C ARG A 882 6.84 -34.22 71.41
N GLY A 883 6.81 -32.89 71.32
CA GLY A 883 6.34 -32.00 72.37
C GLY A 883 7.47 -31.31 73.12
N ARG A 884 7.12 -30.19 73.76
CA ARG A 884 8.08 -29.27 74.39
C ARG A 884 8.92 -29.91 75.49
N THR A 885 8.43 -30.96 76.13
CA THR A 885 9.12 -31.67 77.21
C THR A 885 8.90 -33.17 77.06
N PHE A 886 9.93 -33.96 77.32
CA PHE A 886 9.78 -35.41 77.47
C PHE A 886 10.70 -35.93 78.58
N THR A 887 10.40 -37.15 79.04
CA THR A 887 11.30 -37.91 79.91
C THR A 887 11.60 -39.26 79.26
N SER A 888 12.87 -39.68 79.27
CA SER A 888 13.28 -40.97 78.71
C SER A 888 14.47 -41.57 79.46
N ILE A 889 14.67 -42.88 79.30
CA ILE A 889 15.82 -43.60 79.85
C ILE A 889 16.88 -43.72 78.75
N PHE A 890 18.07 -43.23 79.04
CA PHE A 890 19.21 -43.29 78.10
C PHE A 890 19.92 -44.65 78.17
N PRO A 891 20.61 -45.09 77.10
CA PRO A 891 21.09 -46.47 76.94
C PRO A 891 22.35 -46.81 77.76
N SER A 892 23.12 -45.83 78.22
CA SER A 892 24.31 -45.98 79.07
C SER A 892 24.64 -44.67 79.80
N TYR A 893 25.60 -44.69 80.74
CA TYR A 893 26.23 -43.47 81.27
C TYR A 893 27.23 -42.90 80.26
N GLY A 894 27.55 -41.60 80.38
CA GLY A 894 28.40 -40.86 79.45
C GLY A 894 27.64 -39.90 78.53
N LYS A 895 28.34 -39.36 77.51
CA LYS A 895 27.81 -38.33 76.60
C LYS A 895 26.94 -38.93 75.50
N HIS A 896 25.78 -38.33 75.28
CA HIS A 896 24.78 -38.74 74.30
C HIS A 896 24.30 -37.53 73.49
N GLU A 897 24.12 -37.71 72.18
CA GLU A 897 23.57 -36.68 71.30
C GLU A 897 22.06 -36.82 71.16
N VAL A 898 21.36 -35.70 71.37
CA VAL A 898 19.92 -35.58 71.11
C VAL A 898 19.71 -34.46 70.11
N THR A 899 19.08 -34.75 68.98
CA THR A 899 18.78 -33.74 67.96
C THR A 899 17.40 -33.15 68.21
N LEU A 900 17.32 -31.83 68.42
CA LEU A 900 16.09 -31.06 68.51
C LEU A 900 15.82 -30.39 67.16
N LYS A 901 14.71 -30.76 66.51
CA LYS A 901 14.13 -30.07 65.36
C LYS A 901 12.92 -29.26 65.83
N ILE A 902 12.87 -27.99 65.45
CA ILE A 902 11.75 -27.09 65.77
C ILE A 902 11.16 -26.52 64.48
N ILE A 903 9.86 -26.26 64.52
CA ILE A 903 9.11 -25.62 63.43
C ILE A 903 8.35 -24.43 64.02
N ASP A 904 8.47 -23.25 63.41
CA ASP A 904 7.70 -22.05 63.77
C ASP A 904 6.30 -22.04 63.13
N ASP A 905 5.50 -21.02 63.44
CA ASP A 905 4.14 -20.84 62.93
C ASP A 905 4.04 -20.43 61.47
N GLN A 906 5.15 -20.10 60.82
CA GLN A 906 5.27 -19.82 59.38
C GLN A 906 5.98 -20.96 58.62
N GLY A 907 6.27 -22.08 59.29
CA GLY A 907 6.85 -23.28 58.71
C GLY A 907 8.39 -23.30 58.62
N GLY A 908 9.10 -22.30 59.16
CA GLY A 908 10.55 -22.27 59.23
C GLY A 908 11.10 -23.37 60.15
N ILE A 909 12.20 -24.00 59.74
CA ILE A 909 12.74 -25.20 60.40
C ILE A 909 14.19 -24.98 60.81
N THR A 910 14.46 -25.18 62.10
CA THR A 910 15.83 -25.22 62.63
C THR A 910 16.09 -26.53 63.37
N THR A 911 17.31 -27.06 63.23
CA THR A 911 17.74 -28.28 63.92
C THR A 911 19.01 -28.03 64.71
N LYS A 912 19.10 -28.56 65.94
CA LYS A 912 20.28 -28.44 66.80
C LYS A 912 20.54 -29.72 67.58
N THR A 913 21.80 -30.14 67.60
CA THR A 913 22.25 -31.26 68.43
C THR A 913 22.62 -30.79 69.83
N ILE A 914 22.15 -31.52 70.83
CA ILE A 914 22.34 -31.25 72.25
C ILE A 914 23.08 -32.43 72.86
N LEU A 915 24.22 -32.14 73.49
CA LEU A 915 25.00 -33.12 74.21
C LEU A 915 24.48 -33.26 75.65
N VAL A 916 23.99 -34.44 75.98
CA VAL A 916 23.53 -34.84 77.30
C VAL A 916 24.59 -35.69 77.96
N ASP A 917 25.16 -35.24 79.08
CA ASP A 917 26.14 -35.97 79.89
C ASP A 917 25.45 -36.50 81.17
N LEU A 918 25.62 -37.79 81.50
CA LEU A 918 24.85 -38.55 82.51
C LEU A 918 25.67 -39.21 83.59
#